data_AF-A0A9W6FBV2-F1
#
_entry.id   AF-A0A9W6FBV2-F1
#
_cell.length_a   1.000
_cell.length_b   1.000
_cell.length_c   1.000
_cell.angle_alpha   90.00
_cell.angle_beta   90.00
_cell.angle_gamma   90.00
#
_symmetry.space_group_name_H-M   'P 1'
#
loop_
_entity.id
_entity.type
_entity.pdbx_description
1 polymer ?
#
loop_
_entity_poly.entity_id
_entity_poly.type
_entity_poly.pdbx_seq_one_letter_code
_entity_poly.pdbx_strand_id
1 'polypeptide(L)'
;MKIGDRASLVRHVGPKDIELFAAVSGDANPAHLDAGFAAHGPFGHVVVHGMWTAALISAVLGTRLPGPGTIYLDQQIRFNKPVSPGDTITAEVEVAELIEGKNRVRLTTTARNQRGEVVLSGEALVLAPVEQVTWVPGDLPEAVVLPKGRWQGFVEEARALPPVRAAVVHPCSKSAILGAIEVRDEGLLDPILIGPGAKIRAAAAEAGVSLDGFRIEETEHSHAAAARAVELAACGKVQVLVKGSLHSDELLAAVVSKSGGLRTERRISHVYAMDVPAYRKPVIVTDAAINIAPTLEHKRDICQNAVDLMRLLGRDQPKVAVLAAVETVNATMPATLDAAALTVMAARGQITGALVDGPLAFDNAISPEAVATKGIVSQVAGEADILLVPDLEAGNMLAKQLIYFAGATAAGLVLGARVPIVLTSRADPLSARIASAALAKLVAAAAPRPLASGVIDFRDEPFEVRLTREGKTFSGPITADPGDLTAVLNQAFAWLAGHFNLSRLAVIGHRVVHGGDVFTGPARITDQVIAQIDALARLAPLHQPQSLALIRAMRGLYPDVPQTASFDTAFHATNPPLIRRFALPRALYDQGIKRYGFHGLSYRYIAGQLGDLATDAKVVAAHLGSGASLCAIRGGKSIDSSMGFSTLDGIPMATRSGALDPGVILHLMGEMGQSLKQVETMLYRESGLLGVSGFEADSRELMASTRPEAAEAIDLFCLRIAGEVARLATSMGGIDALVFTAGIGEHQPGIRARVAARLGWLGAELDPDANEAGSRRISTAASRVQLLVIPTDEESIIAQEAVSEEAAT
;
A
#
# COMPACT_ATOMS: atom_id res chain seq x y z
N MET A 1 -7.77 11.92 72.85
CA MET A 1 -8.67 10.87 72.34
C MET A 1 -9.46 10.29 73.50
N LYS A 2 -10.73 9.97 73.29
CA LYS A 2 -11.66 9.36 74.24
C LYS A 2 -12.42 8.22 73.56
N ILE A 3 -12.92 7.27 74.33
CA ILE A 3 -13.85 6.24 73.83
C ILE A 3 -15.08 6.94 73.25
N GLY A 4 -15.49 6.53 72.05
CA GLY A 4 -16.58 7.13 71.28
C GLY A 4 -16.16 8.26 70.35
N ASP A 5 -14.89 8.70 70.35
CA ASP A 5 -14.38 9.61 69.32
C ASP A 5 -14.50 8.95 67.94
N ARG A 6 -14.97 9.72 66.94
CA ARG A 6 -15.16 9.25 65.57
C ARG A 6 -14.48 10.13 64.55
N ALA A 7 -14.03 9.54 63.46
CA ALA A 7 -13.62 10.27 62.27
C ALA A 7 -14.02 9.51 61.02
N SER A 8 -14.23 10.24 59.93
CA SER A 8 -14.60 9.65 58.65
C SER A 8 -13.96 10.34 57.46
N LEU A 9 -14.01 9.65 56.33
CA LEU A 9 -13.51 10.02 55.01
C LEU A 9 -14.55 9.58 53.99
N VAL A 10 -14.84 10.44 53.01
CA VAL A 10 -15.72 10.13 51.89
C VAL A 10 -14.90 10.10 50.61
N ARG A 11 -15.09 9.07 49.77
CA ARG A 11 -14.44 8.97 48.45
C ARG A 11 -15.39 8.36 47.42
N HIS A 12 -15.45 8.97 46.25
CA HIS A 12 -16.12 8.41 45.07
C HIS A 12 -15.16 7.44 44.37
N VAL A 13 -15.67 6.28 43.93
CA VAL A 13 -14.87 5.30 43.17
C VAL A 13 -15.31 5.26 41.72
N GLY A 14 -14.38 5.45 40.80
CA GLY A 14 -14.61 5.30 39.35
C GLY A 14 -13.80 4.16 38.73
N PRO A 15 -13.97 3.89 37.43
CA PRO A 15 -13.19 2.90 36.70
C PRO A 15 -11.67 3.10 36.82
N LYS A 16 -11.21 4.36 36.78
CA LYS A 16 -9.77 4.70 36.93
C LYS A 16 -9.19 4.31 38.29
N ASP A 17 -10.00 4.37 39.36
CA ASP A 17 -9.55 3.95 40.69
C ASP A 17 -9.33 2.43 40.75
N ILE A 18 -10.15 1.66 40.02
CA ILE A 18 -10.03 0.20 39.90
C ILE A 18 -8.76 -0.16 39.12
N GLU A 19 -8.54 0.49 37.98
CA GLU A 19 -7.33 0.32 37.16
C GLU A 19 -6.06 0.67 37.96
N LEU A 20 -6.07 1.79 38.68
CA LEU A 20 -4.95 2.22 39.50
C LEU A 20 -4.69 1.25 40.66
N PHE A 21 -5.76 0.78 41.33
CA PHE A 21 -5.63 -0.16 42.42
C PHE A 21 -5.13 -1.53 41.95
N ALA A 22 -5.61 -2.03 40.81
CA ALA A 22 -5.09 -3.24 40.18
C ALA A 22 -3.60 -3.11 39.87
N ALA A 23 -3.17 -1.97 39.31
CA ALA A 23 -1.78 -1.70 39.00
C ALA A 23 -0.87 -1.67 40.25
N VAL A 24 -1.34 -1.05 41.34
CA VAL A 24 -0.55 -0.91 42.59
C VAL A 24 -0.56 -2.21 43.42
N SER A 25 -1.68 -2.92 43.46
CA SER A 25 -1.83 -4.16 44.26
C SER A 25 -1.35 -5.42 43.54
N GLY A 26 -1.28 -5.40 42.20
CA GLY A 26 -1.06 -6.59 41.38
C GLY A 26 -2.30 -7.47 41.19
N ASP A 27 -3.47 -7.07 41.71
CA ASP A 27 -4.72 -7.82 41.57
C ASP A 27 -5.39 -7.54 40.22
N ALA A 28 -5.02 -8.36 39.23
CA ALA A 28 -5.55 -8.34 37.88
C ALA A 28 -6.74 -9.32 37.67
N ASN A 29 -7.49 -9.64 38.72
CA ASN A 29 -8.64 -10.53 38.60
C ASN A 29 -9.69 -9.98 37.61
N PRO A 30 -10.14 -10.76 36.62
CA PRO A 30 -11.06 -10.28 35.58
C PRO A 30 -12.42 -9.82 36.11
N ALA A 31 -12.83 -10.22 37.32
CA ALA A 31 -14.02 -9.70 37.99
C ALA A 31 -14.00 -8.18 38.21
N HIS A 32 -12.80 -7.58 38.21
CA HIS A 32 -12.58 -6.14 38.40
C HIS A 32 -12.29 -5.39 37.08
N LEU A 33 -11.80 -6.07 36.04
CA LEU A 33 -11.22 -5.41 34.85
C LEU A 33 -11.91 -5.76 33.53
N ASP A 34 -12.68 -6.84 33.47
CA ASP A 34 -13.33 -7.30 32.25
C ASP A 34 -14.86 -7.32 32.43
N ALA A 35 -15.54 -6.42 31.72
CA ALA A 35 -17.00 -6.31 31.79
C ALA A 35 -17.71 -7.55 31.22
N GLY A 36 -17.14 -8.20 30.20
CA GLY A 36 -17.70 -9.41 29.60
C GLY A 36 -17.60 -10.61 30.54
N PHE A 37 -16.48 -10.77 31.25
CA PHE A 37 -16.31 -11.76 32.30
C PHE A 37 -17.25 -11.48 33.48
N ALA A 38 -17.27 -10.23 33.97
CA ALA A 38 -18.04 -9.84 35.15
C ALA A 38 -19.56 -9.95 34.93
N ALA A 39 -20.04 -9.76 33.70
CA ALA A 39 -21.46 -9.94 33.34
C ALA A 39 -21.98 -11.37 33.61
N HIS A 40 -21.09 -12.37 33.55
CA HIS A 40 -21.42 -13.78 33.82
C HIS A 40 -21.06 -14.20 35.26
N GLY A 41 -20.54 -13.27 36.06
CA GLY A 41 -20.17 -13.49 37.44
C GLY A 41 -21.35 -13.36 38.41
N PRO A 42 -21.16 -13.69 39.71
CA PRO A 42 -22.21 -13.70 40.73
C PRO A 42 -22.85 -12.33 41.00
N PHE A 43 -22.23 -11.24 40.53
CA PHE A 43 -22.75 -9.88 40.69
C PHE A 43 -23.33 -9.29 39.39
N GLY A 44 -23.02 -9.87 38.21
CA GLY A 44 -23.53 -9.43 36.91
C GLY A 44 -22.92 -8.14 36.36
N HIS A 45 -21.93 -7.56 37.05
CA HIS A 45 -21.21 -6.36 36.64
C HIS A 45 -19.84 -6.28 37.33
N VAL A 46 -18.98 -5.38 36.86
CA VAL A 46 -17.66 -5.12 37.45
C VAL A 46 -17.81 -4.61 38.89
N VAL A 47 -17.10 -5.24 39.82
CA VAL A 47 -17.05 -4.82 41.23
C VAL A 47 -15.70 -4.20 41.55
N VAL A 48 -15.66 -3.26 42.48
CA VAL A 48 -14.42 -2.65 42.99
C VAL A 48 -13.69 -3.65 43.88
N HIS A 49 -12.35 -3.66 43.86
CA HIS A 49 -11.54 -4.44 44.80
C HIS A 49 -11.93 -4.12 46.24
N GLY A 50 -12.31 -5.14 47.03
CA GLY A 50 -12.68 -4.91 48.44
C GLY A 50 -11.56 -4.22 49.23
N MET A 51 -10.31 -4.52 48.92
CA MET A 51 -9.15 -3.88 49.56
C MET A 51 -9.00 -2.40 49.21
N TRP A 52 -9.56 -1.91 48.10
CA TRP A 52 -9.66 -0.48 47.84
C TRP A 52 -10.54 0.21 48.89
N THR A 53 -11.67 -0.41 49.24
CA THR A 53 -12.55 0.06 50.33
C THR A 53 -11.83 0.01 51.68
N ALA A 54 -11.06 -1.05 51.95
CA ALA A 54 -10.27 -1.17 53.18
C ALA A 54 -9.16 -0.11 53.28
N ALA A 55 -8.56 0.30 52.16
CA ALA A 55 -7.55 1.35 52.13
C ALA A 55 -8.09 2.70 52.63
N LEU A 56 -9.39 2.97 52.47
CA LEU A 56 -10.03 4.16 53.04
C LEU A 56 -10.02 4.16 54.57
N ILE A 57 -10.23 3.00 55.20
CA ILE A 57 -10.11 2.85 56.67
C ILE A 57 -8.68 3.16 57.11
N SER A 58 -7.70 2.64 56.37
CA SER A 58 -6.29 2.97 56.64
C SER A 58 -6.01 4.46 56.52
N ALA A 59 -6.59 5.14 55.54
CA ALA A 59 -6.45 6.58 55.39
C ALA A 59 -7.07 7.35 56.57
N VAL A 60 -8.25 6.96 57.07
CA VAL A 60 -8.84 7.59 58.27
C VAL A 60 -7.94 7.41 59.48
N LEU A 61 -7.44 6.20 59.72
CA LEU A 61 -6.58 5.89 60.86
C LEU A 61 -5.29 6.70 60.84
N GLY A 62 -4.62 6.74 59.67
CA GLY A 62 -3.33 7.42 59.51
C GLY A 62 -3.40 8.93 59.36
N THR A 63 -4.57 9.52 59.06
CA THR A 63 -4.67 10.97 58.76
C THR A 63 -5.66 11.74 59.62
N ARG A 64 -6.65 11.07 60.23
CA ARG A 64 -7.72 11.72 61.01
C ARG A 64 -7.76 11.26 62.47
N LEU A 65 -7.87 9.95 62.72
CA LEU A 65 -8.06 9.40 64.07
C LEU A 65 -7.51 7.96 64.16
N PRO A 66 -6.43 7.69 64.93
CA PRO A 66 -5.70 8.62 65.79
C PRO A 66 -4.99 9.77 65.07
N GLY A 67 -4.71 9.63 63.77
CA GLY A 67 -4.08 10.67 62.95
C GLY A 67 -2.62 10.37 62.60
N PRO A 68 -1.87 11.37 62.09
CA PRO A 68 -0.48 11.19 61.65
C PRO A 68 0.42 10.60 62.75
N GLY A 69 1.24 9.61 62.38
CA GLY A 69 2.08 8.85 63.32
C GLY A 69 1.42 7.58 63.88
N THR A 70 0.20 7.27 63.48
CA THR A 70 -0.45 5.98 63.79
C THR A 70 0.29 4.81 63.16
N ILE A 71 0.55 3.75 63.94
CA ILE A 71 1.12 2.49 63.43
C ILE A 71 0.05 1.40 63.48
N TYR A 72 -0.21 0.77 62.33
CA TYR A 72 -1.14 -0.35 62.21
C TYR A 72 -0.56 -1.62 62.85
N LEU A 73 -1.32 -2.28 63.74
CA LEU A 73 -0.90 -3.52 64.39
C LEU A 73 -1.74 -4.72 63.95
N ASP A 74 -3.06 -4.55 63.85
CA ASP A 74 -3.99 -5.59 63.42
C ASP A 74 -5.21 -4.97 62.75
N GLN A 75 -5.81 -5.70 61.80
CA GLN A 75 -7.05 -5.31 61.15
C GLN A 75 -7.90 -6.54 60.87
N GLN A 76 -9.12 -6.54 61.39
CA GLN A 76 -10.17 -7.48 61.00
C GLN A 76 -11.09 -6.81 59.99
N ILE A 77 -11.37 -7.48 58.87
CA ILE A 77 -12.27 -6.97 57.83
C ILE A 77 -13.29 -8.05 57.48
N ARG A 78 -14.54 -7.63 57.33
CA ARG A 78 -15.64 -8.39 56.74
C ARG A 78 -16.20 -7.57 55.58
N PHE A 79 -16.20 -8.14 54.38
CA PHE A 79 -16.84 -7.57 53.20
C PHE A 79 -18.31 -7.98 53.21
N ASN A 80 -19.20 -7.03 53.53
CA ASN A 80 -20.63 -7.30 53.71
C ASN A 80 -21.40 -7.24 52.38
N LYS A 81 -21.00 -6.35 51.47
CA LYS A 81 -21.62 -6.13 50.16
C LYS A 81 -20.59 -5.69 49.11
N PRO A 82 -20.80 -5.99 47.81
CA PRO A 82 -19.94 -5.49 46.75
C PRO A 82 -20.08 -3.97 46.59
N VAL A 83 -18.99 -3.30 46.21
CA VAL A 83 -18.96 -1.89 45.84
C VAL A 83 -18.88 -1.81 44.32
N SER A 84 -19.66 -0.93 43.71
CA SER A 84 -19.72 -0.79 42.24
C SER A 84 -19.03 0.49 41.77
N PRO A 85 -18.49 0.53 40.54
CA PRO A 85 -18.02 1.78 39.94
C PRO A 85 -19.14 2.84 39.96
N GLY A 86 -18.84 4.04 40.42
CA GLY A 86 -19.80 5.14 40.63
C GLY A 86 -20.34 5.26 42.06
N ASP A 87 -20.07 4.29 42.95
CA ASP A 87 -20.46 4.40 44.36
C ASP A 87 -19.64 5.48 45.08
N THR A 88 -20.24 6.07 46.12
CA THR A 88 -19.55 6.96 47.06
C THR A 88 -19.46 6.27 48.40
N ILE A 89 -18.25 6.06 48.88
CA ILE A 89 -17.98 5.32 50.11
C ILE A 89 -17.56 6.27 51.23
N THR A 90 -18.27 6.19 52.36
CA THR A 90 -17.91 6.82 53.62
C THR A 90 -17.27 5.79 54.55
N ALA A 91 -15.97 5.90 54.75
CA ALA A 91 -15.19 5.11 55.70
C ALA A 91 -15.15 5.84 57.05
N GLU A 92 -15.50 5.17 58.14
CA GLU A 92 -15.58 5.71 59.49
C GLU A 92 -14.85 4.78 60.47
N VAL A 93 -14.18 5.39 61.45
CA VAL A 93 -13.60 4.69 62.59
C VAL A 93 -14.09 5.31 63.88
N GLU A 94 -14.28 4.47 64.90
CA GLU A 94 -14.75 4.87 66.23
C GLU A 94 -13.87 4.23 67.31
N VAL A 95 -13.43 5.00 68.29
CA VAL A 95 -12.60 4.47 69.39
C VAL A 95 -13.44 3.60 70.31
N ALA A 96 -13.21 2.29 70.27
CA ALA A 96 -13.92 1.30 71.07
C ALA A 96 -13.25 1.07 72.43
N GLU A 97 -11.91 1.08 72.47
CA GLU A 97 -11.14 0.82 73.70
C GLU A 97 -9.77 1.53 73.66
N LEU A 98 -9.38 2.09 74.80
CA LEU A 98 -8.03 2.61 75.05
C LEU A 98 -7.28 1.62 75.95
N ILE A 99 -6.19 1.02 75.46
CA ILE A 99 -5.46 -0.02 76.18
C ILE A 99 -4.32 0.64 76.99
N GLU A 100 -4.45 0.59 78.31
CA GLU A 100 -3.51 1.23 79.24
C GLU A 100 -2.08 0.68 79.13
N GLY A 101 -1.09 1.56 79.31
CA GLY A 101 0.33 1.22 79.43
C GLY A 101 1.05 0.87 78.12
N LYS A 102 0.37 0.87 76.96
CA LYS A 102 0.99 0.50 75.66
C LYS A 102 0.69 1.46 74.49
N ASN A 103 0.02 2.58 74.71
CA ASN A 103 -0.42 3.53 73.66
C ASN A 103 -1.21 2.85 72.54
N ARG A 104 -1.96 1.80 72.85
CA ARG A 104 -2.73 1.03 71.87
C ARG A 104 -4.20 1.43 71.94
N VAL A 105 -4.81 1.54 70.77
CA VAL A 105 -6.22 1.89 70.62
C VAL A 105 -6.87 0.87 69.73
N ARG A 106 -8.01 0.36 70.17
CA ARG A 106 -8.89 -0.50 69.38
C ARG A 106 -10.03 0.35 68.83
N LEU A 107 -10.25 0.29 67.53
CA LEU A 107 -11.26 1.08 66.83
C LEU A 107 -12.21 0.18 66.05
N THR A 108 -13.51 0.42 66.17
CA THR A 108 -14.50 -0.16 65.25
C THR A 108 -14.35 0.53 63.90
N THR A 109 -14.30 -0.24 62.82
CA THR A 109 -14.12 0.28 61.45
C THR A 109 -15.32 -0.08 60.58
N THR A 110 -15.94 0.91 59.93
CA THR A 110 -17.12 0.69 59.08
C THR A 110 -17.00 1.49 57.79
N ALA A 111 -17.35 0.91 56.64
CA ALA A 111 -17.54 1.66 55.40
C ALA A 111 -18.97 1.50 54.89
N ARG A 112 -19.58 2.61 54.48
CA ARG A 112 -20.96 2.67 53.96
C ARG A 112 -21.00 3.29 52.57
N ASN A 113 -21.91 2.83 51.72
CA ASN A 113 -22.17 3.48 50.44
C ASN A 113 -23.12 4.69 50.60
N GLN A 114 -23.40 5.38 49.49
CA GLN A 114 -24.31 6.52 49.42
C GLN A 114 -25.76 6.21 49.82
N ARG A 115 -26.15 4.93 49.84
CA ARG A 115 -27.47 4.45 50.30
C ARG A 115 -27.49 4.14 51.80
N GLY A 116 -26.38 4.34 52.51
CA GLY A 116 -26.23 4.05 53.94
C GLY A 116 -25.96 2.58 54.27
N GLU A 117 -25.84 1.71 53.26
CA GLU A 117 -25.61 0.29 53.43
C GLU A 117 -24.17 0.02 53.87
N VAL A 118 -23.97 -0.85 54.87
CA VAL A 118 -22.62 -1.28 55.28
C VAL A 118 -22.05 -2.21 54.23
N VAL A 119 -20.98 -1.78 53.57
CA VAL A 119 -20.25 -2.57 52.56
C VAL A 119 -19.02 -3.25 53.17
N LEU A 120 -18.44 -2.66 54.23
CA LEU A 120 -17.31 -3.21 54.98
C LEU A 120 -17.51 -2.94 56.47
N SER A 121 -17.23 -3.93 57.31
CA SER A 121 -17.19 -3.79 58.78
C SER A 121 -15.98 -4.51 59.36
N GLY A 122 -15.53 -4.09 60.54
CA GLY A 122 -14.29 -4.62 61.11
C GLY A 122 -13.85 -3.93 62.39
N GLU A 123 -12.63 -4.26 62.80
CA GLU A 123 -11.95 -3.66 63.95
C GLU A 123 -10.47 -3.48 63.62
N ALA A 124 -9.89 -2.34 64.01
CA ALA A 124 -8.48 -2.03 63.90
C ALA A 124 -7.83 -1.99 65.29
N LEU A 125 -6.64 -2.57 65.42
CA LEU A 125 -5.75 -2.29 66.55
C LEU A 125 -4.57 -1.47 66.03
N VAL A 126 -4.36 -0.31 66.65
CA VAL A 126 -3.28 0.60 66.26
C VAL A 126 -2.48 1.06 67.46
N LEU A 127 -1.24 1.46 67.23
CA LEU A 127 -0.47 2.29 68.15
C LEU A 127 -0.80 3.76 67.84
N ALA A 128 -1.38 4.47 68.80
CA ALA A 128 -1.65 5.89 68.66
C ALA A 128 -0.38 6.70 68.98
N PRO A 129 -0.15 7.83 68.30
CA PRO A 129 0.95 8.74 68.61
C PRO A 129 0.78 9.31 70.04
N VAL A 130 1.89 9.43 70.76
CA VAL A 130 1.92 9.97 72.14
C VAL A 130 1.81 11.48 72.20
N GLU A 131 2.20 12.15 71.13
CA GLU A 131 2.12 13.60 70.96
C GLU A 131 1.19 13.91 69.78
N GLN A 132 0.50 15.05 69.86
CA GLN A 132 -0.35 15.49 68.76
C GLN A 132 0.53 15.94 67.58
N VAL A 133 0.46 15.19 66.48
CA VAL A 133 1.21 15.51 65.25
C VAL A 133 0.30 16.31 64.31
N THR A 134 0.65 17.57 64.08
CA THR A 134 0.04 18.38 63.01
C THR A 134 0.91 18.24 61.75
N TRP A 135 0.39 17.57 60.73
CA TRP A 135 1.06 17.40 59.44
C TRP A 135 0.25 18.10 58.35
N VAL A 136 0.89 18.97 57.57
CA VAL A 136 0.33 19.52 56.34
C VAL A 136 0.85 18.64 55.20
N PRO A 137 0.00 17.81 54.57
CA PRO A 137 0.41 17.06 53.40
C PRO A 137 0.86 18.04 52.31
N GLY A 138 2.01 17.77 51.68
CA GLY A 138 2.28 18.37 50.37
C GLY A 138 1.32 17.83 49.32
N ASP A 139 1.38 18.37 48.10
CA ASP A 139 0.62 17.80 46.98
C ASP A 139 1.02 16.33 46.79
N LEU A 140 0.05 15.43 46.92
CA LEU A 140 0.26 14.02 46.60
C LEU A 140 0.60 13.93 45.10
N PRO A 141 1.49 13.00 44.70
CA PRO A 141 1.79 12.80 43.28
C PRO A 141 0.50 12.45 42.53
N GLU A 142 0.24 13.14 41.41
CA GLU A 142 -0.86 12.79 40.52
C GLU A 142 -0.58 11.44 39.85
N ALA A 143 -1.52 10.51 39.97
CA ALA A 143 -1.49 9.23 39.27
C ALA A 143 -2.34 9.34 37.99
N VAL A 144 -1.69 9.25 36.82
CA VAL A 144 -2.38 9.25 35.53
C VAL A 144 -2.45 7.83 35.00
N VAL A 145 -3.67 7.30 34.83
CA VAL A 145 -3.86 6.05 34.09
C VAL A 145 -3.83 6.35 32.60
N LEU A 146 -2.82 5.79 31.94
CA LEU A 146 -2.55 5.99 30.52
C LEU A 146 -3.12 4.79 29.75
N PRO A 147 -4.19 4.98 28.96
CA PRO A 147 -4.72 3.91 28.12
C PRO A 147 -3.66 3.45 27.11
N LYS A 148 -3.53 2.13 26.93
CA LYS A 148 -2.62 1.51 25.96
C LYS A 148 -3.42 0.69 24.96
N GLY A 149 -2.86 0.50 23.76
CA GLY A 149 -3.35 -0.50 22.82
C GLY A 149 -4.27 0.05 21.74
N ARG A 150 -4.23 1.35 21.43
CA ARG A 150 -5.08 1.92 20.37
C ARG A 150 -4.74 1.41 18.96
N TRP A 151 -3.60 0.71 18.81
CA TRP A 151 -3.23 0.00 17.57
C TRP A 151 -4.00 -1.31 17.36
N GLN A 152 -4.65 -1.85 18.40
CA GLN A 152 -5.20 -3.20 18.35
C GLN A 152 -6.29 -3.36 17.28
N GLY A 153 -7.05 -2.30 16.99
CA GLY A 153 -8.08 -2.32 15.94
C GLY A 153 -7.57 -2.67 14.55
N PHE A 154 -6.57 -1.95 14.01
CA PHE A 154 -6.05 -2.29 12.67
C PHE A 154 -5.16 -3.55 12.70
N VAL A 155 -4.59 -3.92 13.87
CA VAL A 155 -3.87 -5.21 14.00
C VAL A 155 -4.85 -6.37 13.87
N GLU A 156 -6.02 -6.28 14.50
CA GLU A 156 -7.09 -7.28 14.36
C GLU A 156 -7.65 -7.33 12.94
N GLU A 157 -7.84 -6.17 12.30
CA GLU A 157 -8.19 -6.09 10.87
C GLU A 157 -7.14 -6.79 10.00
N ALA A 158 -5.85 -6.53 10.24
CA ALA A 158 -4.76 -7.18 9.54
C ALA A 158 -4.76 -8.70 9.78
N ARG A 159 -5.03 -9.18 11.00
CA ARG A 159 -5.13 -10.62 11.30
C ARG A 159 -6.29 -11.30 10.57
N ALA A 160 -7.38 -10.58 10.31
CA ALA A 160 -8.53 -11.12 9.58
C ALA A 160 -8.24 -11.35 8.08
N LEU A 161 -7.20 -10.72 7.52
CA LEU A 161 -6.78 -10.93 6.13
C LEU A 161 -5.84 -12.15 5.99
N PRO A 162 -5.75 -12.79 4.80
CA PRO A 162 -4.75 -13.82 4.55
C PRO A 162 -3.32 -13.29 4.71
N PRO A 163 -2.35 -14.10 5.21
CA PRO A 163 -0.96 -13.68 5.32
C PRO A 163 -0.37 -13.31 3.95
N VAL A 164 0.49 -12.28 3.92
CA VAL A 164 1.19 -11.83 2.70
C VAL A 164 2.64 -12.30 2.73
N ARG A 165 3.20 -12.67 1.56
CA ARG A 165 4.58 -13.13 1.51
C ARG A 165 5.54 -11.97 1.75
N ALA A 166 6.46 -12.15 2.68
CA ALA A 166 7.40 -11.12 3.07
C ALA A 166 8.84 -11.60 2.95
N ALA A 167 9.73 -10.77 2.41
CA ALA A 167 11.16 -11.04 2.46
C ALA A 167 11.75 -10.46 3.74
N VAL A 168 12.16 -11.33 4.68
CA VAL A 168 12.93 -10.92 5.86
C VAL A 168 14.40 -10.88 5.46
N VAL A 169 14.93 -9.68 5.31
CA VAL A 169 16.25 -9.43 4.74
C VAL A 169 17.32 -9.51 5.82
N HIS A 170 18.31 -10.38 5.61
CA HIS A 170 19.45 -10.60 6.49
C HIS A 170 19.08 -10.82 7.98
N PRO A 171 18.25 -11.82 8.35
CA PRO A 171 17.88 -12.09 9.74
C PRO A 171 18.97 -12.89 10.47
N CYS A 172 20.16 -12.32 10.62
CA CYS A 172 21.34 -12.97 11.21
C CYS A 172 21.55 -12.62 12.69
N SER A 173 20.48 -12.29 13.43
CA SER A 173 20.52 -12.05 14.87
C SER A 173 19.34 -12.70 15.57
N LYS A 174 19.50 -13.06 16.86
CA LYS A 174 18.43 -13.59 17.71
C LYS A 174 17.14 -12.77 17.63
N SER A 175 17.25 -11.45 17.76
CA SER A 175 16.09 -10.54 17.71
C SER A 175 15.39 -10.52 16.36
N ALA A 176 16.11 -10.71 15.25
CA ALA A 176 15.53 -10.70 13.92
C ALA A 176 14.82 -12.03 13.61
N ILE A 177 15.38 -13.15 14.06
CA ILE A 177 14.74 -14.48 13.93
C ILE A 177 13.46 -14.55 14.77
N LEU A 178 13.50 -14.13 16.04
CA LEU A 178 12.31 -14.08 16.88
C LEU A 178 11.21 -13.24 16.23
N GLY A 179 11.57 -12.05 15.71
CA GLY A 179 10.63 -11.20 14.99
C GLY A 179 10.01 -11.86 13.76
N ALA A 180 10.77 -12.66 13.00
CA ALA A 180 10.26 -13.37 11.82
C ALA A 180 9.28 -14.51 12.20
N ILE A 181 9.53 -15.18 13.33
CA ILE A 181 8.62 -16.21 13.86
C ILE A 181 7.35 -15.60 14.39
N GLU A 182 7.46 -14.53 15.18
CA GLU A 182 6.31 -13.86 15.79
C GLU A 182 5.32 -13.36 14.74
N VAL A 183 5.78 -12.65 13.70
CA VAL A 183 4.88 -12.14 12.64
C VAL A 183 4.22 -13.24 11.82
N ARG A 184 4.85 -14.43 11.74
CA ARG A 184 4.28 -15.62 11.10
C ARG A 184 3.22 -16.26 11.98
N ASP A 185 3.55 -16.49 13.24
CA ASP A 185 2.69 -17.17 14.20
C ASP A 185 1.44 -16.32 14.52
N GLU A 186 1.56 -14.99 14.42
CA GLU A 186 0.44 -14.03 14.46
C GLU A 186 -0.42 -14.00 13.18
N GLY A 187 -0.06 -14.78 12.15
CA GLY A 187 -0.79 -14.84 10.87
C GLY A 187 -0.67 -13.56 10.02
N LEU A 188 0.29 -12.68 10.31
CA LEU A 188 0.45 -11.43 9.60
C LEU A 188 1.22 -11.63 8.29
N LEU A 189 2.40 -12.24 8.35
CA LEU A 189 3.30 -12.41 7.22
C LEU A 189 3.65 -13.89 6.98
N ASP A 190 3.91 -14.25 5.72
CA ASP A 190 4.52 -15.52 5.31
C ASP A 190 5.99 -15.28 4.92
N PRO A 191 6.95 -15.41 5.87
CA PRO A 191 8.32 -14.94 5.69
C PRO A 191 9.21 -15.89 4.88
N ILE A 192 9.92 -15.32 3.90
CA ILE A 192 11.10 -15.88 3.25
C ILE A 192 12.33 -15.24 3.87
N LEU A 193 13.22 -16.05 4.46
CA LEU A 193 14.45 -15.58 5.08
C LEU A 193 15.55 -15.48 4.03
N ILE A 194 16.12 -14.29 3.83
CA ILE A 194 17.12 -14.06 2.78
C ILE A 194 18.46 -13.66 3.42
N GLY A 195 19.51 -14.44 3.23
CA GLY A 195 20.81 -14.15 3.85
C GLY A 195 21.77 -15.34 3.85
N PRO A 196 22.94 -15.19 4.50
CA PRO A 196 23.88 -16.30 4.67
C PRO A 196 23.26 -17.40 5.51
N GLY A 197 22.96 -18.55 4.89
CA GLY A 197 22.20 -19.64 5.50
C GLY A 197 22.81 -20.15 6.82
N ALA A 198 24.14 -20.24 6.90
CA ALA A 198 24.85 -20.60 8.13
C ALA A 198 24.61 -19.61 9.28
N LYS A 199 24.58 -18.29 9.00
CA LYS A 199 24.34 -17.27 10.02
C LYS A 199 22.89 -17.24 10.47
N ILE A 200 21.94 -17.44 9.55
CA ILE A 200 20.51 -17.56 9.87
C ILE A 200 20.27 -18.74 10.82
N ARG A 201 20.83 -19.91 10.49
CA ARG A 201 20.72 -21.12 11.34
C ARG A 201 21.38 -20.94 12.70
N ALA A 202 22.54 -20.27 12.77
CA ALA A 202 23.21 -19.95 14.03
C ALA A 202 22.37 -19.02 14.92
N ALA A 203 21.78 -17.97 14.34
CA ALA A 203 20.90 -17.05 15.05
C ALA A 203 19.63 -17.72 15.59
N ALA A 204 19.08 -18.70 14.86
CA ALA A 204 17.96 -19.51 15.33
C ALA A 204 18.35 -20.46 16.48
N ALA A 205 19.53 -21.07 16.42
CA ALA A 205 20.06 -21.88 17.51
C ALA A 205 20.29 -21.05 18.78
N GLU A 206 20.84 -19.85 18.66
CA GLU A 206 21.00 -18.90 19.77
C GLU A 206 19.65 -18.45 20.37
N ALA A 207 18.63 -18.33 19.51
CA ALA A 207 17.26 -18.02 19.93
C ALA A 207 16.54 -19.22 20.57
N GLY A 208 17.02 -20.45 20.38
CA GLY A 208 16.37 -21.67 20.88
C GLY A 208 15.09 -22.03 20.13
N VAL A 209 15.00 -21.71 18.83
CA VAL A 209 13.79 -21.87 17.99
C VAL A 209 14.05 -22.69 16.74
N SER A 210 13.03 -23.40 16.24
CA SER A 210 13.11 -24.14 14.96
C SER A 210 12.80 -23.22 13.77
N LEU A 211 13.48 -23.48 12.65
CA LEU A 211 13.21 -22.85 11.35
C LEU A 211 12.37 -23.74 10.43
N ASP A 212 11.77 -24.82 10.95
CA ASP A 212 10.90 -25.68 10.16
C ASP A 212 9.72 -24.88 9.57
N GLY A 213 9.45 -25.12 8.28
CA GLY A 213 8.43 -24.39 7.52
C GLY A 213 8.87 -23.03 6.96
N PHE A 214 10.06 -22.53 7.29
CA PHE A 214 10.60 -21.32 6.64
C PHE A 214 11.29 -21.65 5.33
N ARG A 215 11.05 -20.84 4.30
CA ARG A 215 11.87 -20.82 3.09
C ARG A 215 13.11 -19.96 3.34
N ILE A 216 14.28 -20.48 2.98
CA ILE A 216 15.55 -19.75 3.06
C ILE A 216 16.10 -19.56 1.65
N GLU A 217 16.33 -18.31 1.24
CA GLU A 217 17.08 -17.95 0.03
C GLU A 217 18.51 -17.61 0.45
N GLU A 218 19.45 -18.52 0.16
CA GLU A 218 20.85 -18.35 0.55
C GLU A 218 21.54 -17.27 -0.31
N THR A 219 22.25 -16.37 0.36
CA THR A 219 23.07 -15.32 -0.27
C THR A 219 24.38 -15.15 0.51
N GLU A 220 25.41 -14.59 -0.13
CA GLU A 220 26.77 -14.54 0.44
C GLU A 220 26.89 -13.55 1.60
N HIS A 221 26.21 -12.39 1.52
CA HIS A 221 26.31 -11.31 2.49
C HIS A 221 25.06 -10.41 2.49
N SER A 222 25.03 -9.40 3.36
CA SER A 222 23.88 -8.52 3.58
C SER A 222 23.45 -7.73 2.34
N HIS A 223 24.39 -7.15 1.59
CA HIS A 223 24.08 -6.44 0.34
C HIS A 223 23.45 -7.37 -0.73
N ALA A 224 23.95 -8.62 -0.86
CA ALA A 224 23.38 -9.61 -1.76
C ALA A 224 21.96 -10.02 -1.32
N ALA A 225 21.73 -10.15 -0.01
CA ALA A 225 20.40 -10.38 0.54
C ALA A 225 19.43 -9.24 0.21
N ALA A 226 19.87 -7.98 0.34
CA ALA A 226 19.07 -6.80 -0.01
C ALA A 226 18.71 -6.79 -1.51
N ALA A 227 19.69 -6.99 -2.39
CA ALA A 227 19.47 -7.05 -3.84
C ALA A 227 18.49 -8.17 -4.22
N ARG A 228 18.65 -9.37 -3.63
CA ARG A 228 17.76 -10.51 -3.87
C ARG A 228 16.33 -10.26 -3.38
N ALA A 229 16.17 -9.63 -2.21
CA ALA A 229 14.86 -9.27 -1.68
C ALA A 229 14.13 -8.30 -2.62
N VAL A 230 14.85 -7.30 -3.12
CA VAL A 230 14.34 -6.31 -4.07
C VAL A 230 13.93 -6.97 -5.40
N GLU A 231 14.73 -7.89 -5.92
CA GLU A 231 14.39 -8.67 -7.12
C GLU A 231 13.09 -9.47 -6.95
N LEU A 232 12.96 -10.19 -5.83
CA LEU A 232 11.76 -10.97 -5.52
C LEU A 232 10.52 -10.08 -5.39
N ALA A 233 10.66 -8.89 -4.83
CA ALA A 233 9.56 -7.93 -4.74
C ALA A 233 9.19 -7.35 -6.10
N ALA A 234 10.18 -7.01 -6.93
CA ALA A 234 9.96 -6.44 -8.26
C ALA A 234 9.23 -7.40 -9.20
N CYS A 235 9.48 -8.72 -9.08
CA CYS A 235 8.75 -9.75 -9.83
C CYS A 235 7.48 -10.26 -9.12
N GLY A 236 7.01 -9.59 -8.06
CA GLY A 236 5.77 -9.93 -7.36
C GLY A 236 5.79 -11.24 -6.55
N LYS A 237 6.98 -11.81 -6.28
CA LYS A 237 7.11 -13.03 -5.45
C LYS A 237 6.94 -12.76 -3.96
N VAL A 238 7.24 -11.54 -3.52
CA VAL A 238 6.96 -11.03 -2.17
C VAL A 238 6.25 -9.68 -2.27
N GLN A 239 5.41 -9.36 -1.30
CA GLN A 239 4.64 -8.10 -1.24
C GLN A 239 5.11 -7.16 -0.13
N VAL A 240 5.97 -7.63 0.78
CA VAL A 240 6.50 -6.83 1.89
C VAL A 240 8.01 -7.11 2.01
N LEU A 241 8.79 -6.06 2.28
CA LEU A 241 10.17 -6.22 2.72
C LEU A 241 10.26 -5.97 4.23
N VAL A 242 11.00 -6.79 4.94
CA VAL A 242 11.22 -6.62 6.39
C VAL A 242 12.71 -6.54 6.64
N LYS A 243 13.15 -5.45 7.25
CA LYS A 243 14.54 -5.28 7.65
C LYS A 243 14.87 -6.24 8.80
N GLY A 244 15.84 -7.13 8.59
CA GLY A 244 16.42 -7.95 9.65
C GLY A 244 17.56 -7.24 10.37
N SER A 245 18.73 -7.87 10.42
CA SER A 245 19.89 -7.41 11.18
C SER A 245 20.87 -6.52 10.41
N LEU A 246 20.71 -6.37 9.10
CA LEU A 246 21.51 -5.45 8.27
C LEU A 246 21.27 -3.98 8.63
N HIS A 247 22.19 -3.10 8.22
CA HIS A 247 21.99 -1.66 8.40
C HIS A 247 20.91 -1.13 7.43
N SER A 248 20.18 -0.09 7.84
CA SER A 248 19.02 0.39 7.06
C SER A 248 19.42 0.96 5.71
N ASP A 249 20.61 1.57 5.61
CA ASP A 249 21.15 2.10 4.35
C ASP A 249 21.39 0.99 3.31
N GLU A 250 21.86 -0.19 3.70
CA GLU A 250 22.11 -1.31 2.78
C GLU A 250 20.80 -1.76 2.11
N LEU A 251 19.72 -1.89 2.90
CA LEU A 251 18.41 -2.24 2.37
C LEU A 251 17.84 -1.11 1.52
N LEU A 252 17.87 0.13 2.04
CA LEU A 252 17.30 1.27 1.35
C LEU A 252 18.04 1.61 0.06
N ALA A 253 19.37 1.44 0.02
CA ALA A 253 20.18 1.61 -1.19
C ALA A 253 19.74 0.64 -2.30
N ALA A 254 19.48 -0.62 -1.95
CA ALA A 254 18.95 -1.60 -2.89
C ALA A 254 17.53 -1.23 -3.37
N VAL A 255 16.67 -0.77 -2.47
CA VAL A 255 15.28 -0.37 -2.77
C VAL A 255 15.22 0.85 -3.69
N VAL A 256 16.00 1.89 -3.40
CA VAL A 256 16.04 3.13 -4.20
C VAL A 256 16.94 3.02 -5.42
N SER A 257 17.66 1.90 -5.56
CA SER A 257 18.45 1.62 -6.74
C SER A 257 17.56 1.73 -7.97
N LYS A 258 18.09 2.37 -9.01
CA LYS A 258 17.41 2.44 -10.31
C LYS A 258 17.16 1.02 -10.85
N SER A 259 18.05 0.06 -10.61
CA SER A 259 17.94 -1.35 -11.02
C SER A 259 16.90 -2.14 -10.27
N GLY A 260 16.57 -1.71 -9.05
CA GLY A 260 15.83 -2.52 -8.12
C GLY A 260 14.37 -2.77 -8.53
N GLY A 261 13.82 -1.96 -9.44
CA GLY A 261 12.44 -2.10 -9.89
C GLY A 261 11.38 -1.72 -8.86
N LEU A 262 11.77 -1.30 -7.65
CA LEU A 262 10.85 -0.87 -6.58
C LEU A 262 10.71 0.65 -6.46
N ARG A 263 11.60 1.42 -7.08
CA ARG A 263 11.54 2.88 -7.12
C ARG A 263 10.30 3.34 -7.90
N THR A 264 9.58 4.31 -7.34
CA THR A 264 8.44 4.97 -8.01
C THR A 264 8.80 6.42 -8.37
N GLU A 265 7.85 7.16 -8.92
CA GLU A 265 7.98 8.61 -9.14
C GLU A 265 7.92 9.41 -7.83
N ARG A 266 7.34 8.85 -6.77
CA ARG A 266 7.27 9.48 -5.45
C ARG A 266 8.57 9.28 -4.69
N ARG A 267 8.95 10.29 -3.90
CA ARG A 267 10.00 10.15 -2.89
C ARG A 267 9.63 9.07 -1.87
N ILE A 268 10.51 8.10 -1.65
CA ILE A 268 10.34 7.16 -0.55
C ILE A 268 10.44 7.88 0.79
N SER A 269 9.60 7.53 1.74
CA SER A 269 9.52 8.21 3.03
C SER A 269 9.16 7.24 4.15
N HIS A 270 9.65 7.52 5.35
CA HIS A 270 9.27 6.77 6.54
C HIS A 270 8.04 7.37 7.21
N VAL A 271 7.27 6.56 7.93
CA VAL A 271 6.24 7.00 8.87
C VAL A 271 6.40 6.25 10.18
N TYR A 272 6.29 6.96 11.29
CA TYR A 272 5.97 6.35 12.58
C TYR A 272 4.50 6.54 12.86
N ALA A 273 3.77 5.45 12.97
CA ALA A 273 2.41 5.45 13.47
C ALA A 273 2.44 5.20 14.98
N MET A 274 2.07 6.23 15.76
CA MET A 274 2.36 6.34 17.20
C MET A 274 1.11 6.38 18.08
N ASP A 275 0.99 5.45 19.03
CA ASP A 275 -0.02 5.53 20.11
C ASP A 275 0.70 6.15 21.26
N VAL A 276 0.50 7.46 21.37
CA VAL A 276 0.98 8.27 22.46
C VAL A 276 -0.11 8.23 23.53
N PRO A 277 0.14 7.65 24.70
CA PRO A 277 -0.89 7.51 25.71
C PRO A 277 -1.52 8.85 26.14
N ALA A 278 -0.71 9.91 26.19
CA ALA A 278 -1.13 11.28 26.50
C ALA A 278 -1.92 11.98 25.38
N TYR A 279 -1.94 11.42 24.16
CA TYR A 279 -2.73 11.96 23.04
C TYR A 279 -3.99 11.12 22.81
N ARG A 280 -5.10 11.75 22.47
CA ARG A 280 -6.43 11.09 22.44
C ARG A 280 -6.62 10.09 21.29
N LYS A 281 -5.76 10.13 20.27
CA LYS A 281 -5.85 9.32 19.05
C LYS A 281 -4.45 8.92 18.55
N PRO A 282 -4.34 7.88 17.71
CA PRO A 282 -3.12 7.61 16.96
C PRO A 282 -2.66 8.83 16.15
N VAL A 283 -1.35 9.03 16.05
CA VAL A 283 -0.75 10.13 15.27
C VAL A 283 0.40 9.61 14.40
N ILE A 284 0.52 10.12 13.18
CA ILE A 284 1.64 9.84 12.29
C ILE A 284 2.71 10.91 12.47
N VAL A 285 3.95 10.51 12.71
CA VAL A 285 5.13 11.37 12.55
C VAL A 285 5.82 10.99 11.25
N THR A 286 5.95 11.94 10.32
CA THR A 286 6.58 11.65 9.03
C THR A 286 8.10 11.62 9.13
N ASP A 287 8.69 10.83 8.25
CA ASP A 287 10.11 10.73 7.87
C ASP A 287 11.19 10.94 8.95
N ALA A 288 11.05 10.24 10.05
CA ALA A 288 12.05 10.24 11.12
C ALA A 288 13.29 9.37 10.85
N ALA A 289 13.49 8.86 9.62
CA ALA A 289 14.50 7.82 9.36
C ALA A 289 15.23 7.87 8.00
N ILE A 290 14.69 8.51 6.95
CA ILE A 290 15.23 8.36 5.59
C ILE A 290 15.74 9.68 5.02
N ASN A 291 14.90 10.70 4.96
CA ASN A 291 15.23 11.93 4.22
C ASN A 291 15.84 13.00 5.13
N ILE A 292 17.16 13.12 5.10
CA ILE A 292 17.94 14.04 5.96
C ILE A 292 17.44 15.50 5.84
N ALA A 293 17.43 16.05 4.64
CA ALA A 293 16.99 17.42 4.37
C ALA A 293 16.09 17.43 3.10
N PRO A 294 14.78 17.15 3.24
CA PRO A 294 13.89 17.06 2.09
C PRO A 294 13.63 18.45 1.49
N THR A 295 13.60 18.53 0.16
CA THR A 295 13.16 19.72 -0.58
C THR A 295 11.64 19.85 -0.48
N LEU A 296 11.07 20.99 -0.92
CA LEU A 296 9.61 21.17 -0.98
C LEU A 296 8.90 20.05 -1.76
N GLU A 297 9.43 19.67 -2.93
CA GLU A 297 8.90 18.56 -3.73
C GLU A 297 8.98 17.22 -2.99
N HIS A 298 10.08 16.95 -2.26
CA HIS A 298 10.17 15.76 -1.43
C HIS A 298 9.14 15.80 -0.28
N LYS A 299 8.91 16.95 0.34
CA LYS A 299 7.93 17.11 1.43
C LYS A 299 6.51 16.90 0.93
N ARG A 300 6.16 17.32 -0.29
CA ARG A 300 4.88 16.99 -0.93
C ARG A 300 4.69 15.47 -1.00
N ASP A 301 5.68 14.74 -1.50
CA ASP A 301 5.59 13.28 -1.63
C ASP A 301 5.53 12.59 -0.26
N ILE A 302 6.34 13.02 0.70
CA ILE A 302 6.31 12.54 2.09
C ILE A 302 4.92 12.75 2.69
N CYS A 303 4.32 13.93 2.46
CA CYS A 303 2.96 14.25 2.90
C CYS A 303 1.94 13.31 2.25
N GLN A 304 1.96 13.16 0.92
CA GLN A 304 0.99 12.33 0.21
C GLN A 304 1.09 10.85 0.63
N ASN A 305 2.30 10.32 0.84
CA ASN A 305 2.48 8.95 1.33
C ASN A 305 1.82 8.74 2.71
N ALA A 306 1.96 9.71 3.63
CA ALA A 306 1.33 9.64 4.95
C ALA A 306 -0.20 9.79 4.88
N VAL A 307 -0.71 10.66 4.01
CA VAL A 307 -2.14 10.83 3.75
C VAL A 307 -2.77 9.55 3.22
N ASP A 308 -2.14 8.93 2.22
CA ASP A 308 -2.63 7.69 1.61
C ASP A 308 -2.68 6.56 2.64
N LEU A 309 -1.69 6.46 3.54
CA LEU A 309 -1.72 5.52 4.65
C LEU A 309 -2.89 5.80 5.61
N MET A 310 -3.12 7.05 6.00
CA MET A 310 -4.22 7.37 6.92
C MET A 310 -5.59 7.12 6.31
N ARG A 311 -5.75 7.41 5.01
CA ARG A 311 -6.96 7.06 4.25
C ARG A 311 -7.18 5.55 4.21
N LEU A 312 -6.12 4.79 3.97
CA LEU A 312 -6.18 3.33 4.02
C LEU A 312 -6.63 2.81 5.41
N LEU A 313 -6.23 3.49 6.49
CA LEU A 313 -6.64 3.16 7.86
C LEU A 313 -8.03 3.72 8.23
N GLY A 314 -8.86 4.09 7.25
CA GLY A 314 -10.25 4.52 7.44
C GLY A 314 -10.43 5.98 7.87
N ARG A 315 -9.44 6.85 7.60
CA ARG A 315 -9.59 8.30 7.78
C ARG A 315 -9.85 8.96 6.44
N ASP A 316 -11.10 9.28 6.13
CA ASP A 316 -11.47 9.86 4.82
C ASP A 316 -10.74 11.18 4.53
N GLN A 317 -10.59 12.03 5.55
CA GLN A 317 -9.96 13.35 5.41
C GLN A 317 -9.00 13.63 6.58
N PRO A 318 -7.79 13.04 6.58
CA PRO A 318 -6.80 13.26 7.62
C PRO A 318 -6.36 14.74 7.68
N LYS A 319 -6.09 15.21 8.90
CA LYS A 319 -5.58 16.54 9.19
C LYS A 319 -4.06 16.52 9.28
N VAL A 320 -3.38 17.18 8.33
CA VAL A 320 -1.92 17.29 8.26
C VAL A 320 -1.47 18.64 8.80
N ALA A 321 -0.80 18.63 9.94
CA ALA A 321 -0.09 19.80 10.46
C ALA A 321 1.34 19.83 9.90
N VAL A 322 1.67 20.87 9.12
CA VAL A 322 3.03 21.09 8.64
C VAL A 322 3.81 21.87 9.69
N LEU A 323 4.74 21.16 10.34
CA LEU A 323 5.41 21.65 11.52
C LEU A 323 6.50 22.67 11.20
N ALA A 324 6.52 23.75 11.98
CA ALA A 324 7.60 24.71 12.05
C ALA A 324 7.79 25.17 13.50
N ALA A 325 8.85 25.93 13.78
CA ALA A 325 9.09 26.41 15.14
C ALA A 325 8.10 27.48 15.60
N VAL A 326 7.41 28.15 14.66
CA VAL A 326 6.44 29.23 14.90
C VAL A 326 5.27 29.11 13.94
N GLU A 327 4.11 29.64 14.31
CA GLU A 327 2.88 29.64 13.49
C GLU A 327 2.78 30.76 12.44
N THR A 328 3.76 31.67 12.38
CA THR A 328 3.77 32.75 11.39
C THR A 328 4.80 32.48 10.30
N VAL A 329 4.47 32.88 9.06
CA VAL A 329 5.41 32.77 7.94
C VAL A 329 6.57 33.72 8.15
N ASN A 330 7.78 33.18 8.23
CA ASN A 330 9.01 33.92 8.41
C ASN A 330 9.98 33.60 7.26
N ALA A 331 10.29 34.61 6.44
CA ALA A 331 11.16 34.46 5.27
C ALA A 331 12.59 33.97 5.60
N THR A 332 13.03 34.13 6.84
CA THR A 332 14.35 33.65 7.31
C THR A 332 14.33 32.23 7.86
N MET A 333 13.13 31.62 7.97
CA MET A 333 12.94 30.26 8.49
C MET A 333 12.34 29.37 7.39
N PRO A 334 13.16 28.60 6.65
CA PRO A 334 12.71 27.79 5.51
C PRO A 334 11.54 26.87 5.82
N ALA A 335 11.49 26.26 7.01
CA ALA A 335 10.39 25.40 7.43
C ALA A 335 9.02 26.11 7.37
N THR A 336 8.96 27.41 7.68
CA THR A 336 7.70 28.17 7.63
C THR A 336 7.28 28.50 6.19
N LEU A 337 8.25 28.69 5.30
CA LEU A 337 8.00 28.89 3.87
C LEU A 337 7.49 27.60 3.21
N ASP A 338 8.14 26.48 3.52
CA ASP A 338 7.72 25.17 3.01
C ASP A 338 6.32 24.82 3.51
N ALA A 339 6.02 25.10 4.79
CA ALA A 339 4.70 24.87 5.35
C ALA A 339 3.61 25.68 4.63
N ALA A 340 3.83 26.98 4.44
CA ALA A 340 2.90 27.83 3.70
C ALA A 340 2.73 27.36 2.23
N ALA A 341 3.82 26.96 1.58
CA ALA A 341 3.77 26.44 0.22
C ALA A 341 2.96 25.15 0.14
N LEU A 342 3.19 24.18 1.03
CA LEU A 342 2.46 22.91 1.06
C LEU A 342 0.96 23.10 1.31
N THR A 343 0.56 24.04 2.17
CA THR A 343 -0.84 24.43 2.36
C THR A 343 -1.47 24.91 1.04
N VAL A 344 -0.77 25.75 0.27
CA VAL A 344 -1.24 26.22 -1.04
C VAL A 344 -1.26 25.11 -2.08
N MET A 345 -0.26 24.22 -2.07
CA MET A 345 -0.19 23.05 -2.96
C MET A 345 -1.39 22.13 -2.74
N ALA A 346 -1.76 21.87 -1.48
CA ALA A 346 -2.95 21.10 -1.13
C ALA A 346 -4.24 21.79 -1.60
N ALA A 347 -4.39 23.09 -1.37
CA ALA A 347 -5.54 23.86 -1.86
C ALA A 347 -5.68 23.87 -3.39
N ARG A 348 -4.58 23.63 -4.12
CA ARG A 348 -4.54 23.50 -5.59
C ARG A 348 -4.62 22.06 -6.10
N GLY A 349 -4.85 21.08 -5.21
CA GLY A 349 -4.99 19.68 -5.58
C GLY A 349 -3.67 18.97 -5.93
N GLN A 350 -2.52 19.53 -5.55
CA GLN A 350 -1.22 18.86 -5.70
C GLN A 350 -0.91 17.90 -4.54
N ILE A 351 -1.62 18.06 -3.41
CA ILE A 351 -1.77 17.08 -2.34
C ILE A 351 -3.27 16.84 -2.24
N THR A 352 -3.71 15.59 -2.32
CA THR A 352 -5.12 15.23 -2.40
C THR A 352 -5.56 14.40 -1.19
N GLY A 353 -6.85 14.45 -0.87
CA GLY A 353 -7.46 13.59 0.13
C GLY A 353 -7.22 13.98 1.60
N ALA A 354 -6.71 15.19 1.89
CA ALA A 354 -6.42 15.65 3.25
C ALA A 354 -6.70 17.15 3.43
N LEU A 355 -6.88 17.57 4.69
CA LEU A 355 -6.76 18.97 5.09
C LEU A 355 -5.32 19.22 5.51
N VAL A 356 -4.63 20.13 4.83
CA VAL A 356 -3.23 20.47 5.11
C VAL A 356 -3.17 21.92 5.56
N ASP A 357 -2.52 22.16 6.70
CA ASP A 357 -2.30 23.52 7.19
C ASP A 357 -0.96 23.66 7.91
N GLY A 358 -0.43 24.87 7.88
CA GLY A 358 0.88 25.23 8.37
C GLY A 358 1.32 26.62 7.90
N PRO A 359 2.34 27.22 8.54
CA PRO A 359 3.16 26.65 9.61
C PRO A 359 2.44 26.50 10.95
N LEU A 360 2.68 25.40 11.65
CA LEU A 360 2.18 25.16 13.01
C LEU A 360 3.32 24.75 13.93
N ALA A 361 3.43 25.41 15.09
CA ALA A 361 4.23 24.90 16.20
C ALA A 361 3.60 23.60 16.75
N PHE A 362 4.42 22.76 17.39
CA PHE A 362 3.98 21.43 17.84
C PHE A 362 2.79 21.50 18.82
N ASP A 363 2.81 22.44 19.75
CA ASP A 363 1.70 22.69 20.69
C ASP A 363 0.42 23.06 19.95
N ASN A 364 0.52 23.93 18.93
CA ASN A 364 -0.62 24.33 18.09
C ASN A 364 -1.16 23.18 17.25
N ALA A 365 -0.33 22.20 16.87
CA ALA A 365 -0.76 21.04 16.10
C ALA A 365 -1.59 20.05 16.95
N ILE A 366 -1.30 19.95 18.26
CA ILE A 366 -1.83 18.88 19.13
C ILE A 366 -2.75 19.36 20.25
N SER A 367 -2.71 20.63 20.66
CA SER A 367 -3.47 21.15 21.80
C SER A 367 -4.56 22.14 21.38
N PRO A 368 -5.86 21.79 21.51
CA PRO A 368 -6.96 22.74 21.31
C PRO A 368 -6.90 23.95 22.25
N GLU A 369 -6.34 23.78 23.45
CA GLU A 369 -6.14 24.88 24.40
C GLU A 369 -5.11 25.89 23.88
N ALA A 370 -3.97 25.42 23.36
CA ALA A 370 -2.95 26.29 22.78
C ALA A 370 -3.50 27.08 21.58
N VAL A 371 -4.32 26.43 20.75
CA VAL A 371 -5.05 27.06 19.63
C VAL A 371 -5.96 28.17 20.11
N ALA A 372 -6.76 27.93 21.16
CA ALA A 372 -7.67 28.92 21.72
C ALA A 372 -6.92 30.11 22.34
N THR A 373 -5.84 29.86 23.09
CA THR A 373 -5.02 30.91 23.70
C THR A 373 -4.35 31.81 22.66
N LYS A 374 -3.87 31.25 21.55
CA LYS A 374 -3.19 31.99 20.48
C LYS A 374 -4.14 32.52 19.40
N GLY A 375 -5.44 32.21 19.47
CA GLY A 375 -6.43 32.67 18.49
C GLY A 375 -6.21 32.11 17.08
N ILE A 376 -5.70 30.89 16.96
CA ILE A 376 -5.39 30.27 15.66
C ILE A 376 -6.68 29.78 14.99
N VAL A 377 -6.92 30.21 13.75
CA VAL A 377 -8.06 29.78 12.94
C VAL A 377 -7.59 28.73 11.93
N SER A 378 -7.85 27.46 12.23
CA SER A 378 -7.44 26.32 11.40
C SER A 378 -8.35 25.13 11.62
N GLN A 379 -8.63 24.36 10.56
CA GLN A 379 -9.35 23.09 10.68
C GLN A 379 -8.45 21.92 11.14
N VAL A 380 -7.13 22.13 11.09
CA VAL A 380 -6.09 21.15 11.42
C VAL A 380 -5.57 21.34 12.84
N ALA A 381 -5.32 22.59 13.25
CA ALA A 381 -4.69 22.90 14.53
C ALA A 381 -5.47 22.32 15.73
N GLY A 382 -4.73 21.84 16.73
CA GLY A 382 -5.22 21.18 17.94
C GLY A 382 -5.64 19.72 17.73
N GLU A 383 -5.76 19.28 16.48
CA GLU A 383 -6.33 17.97 16.15
C GLU A 383 -5.58 17.27 15.01
N ALA A 384 -4.27 17.46 14.88
CA ALA A 384 -3.50 16.82 13.82
C ALA A 384 -3.59 15.27 13.86
N ASP A 385 -3.77 14.66 12.69
CA ASP A 385 -3.63 13.21 12.46
C ASP A 385 -2.21 12.88 11.98
N ILE A 386 -1.62 13.79 11.20
CA ILE A 386 -0.29 13.67 10.63
C ILE A 386 0.52 14.91 11.01
N LEU A 387 1.71 14.67 11.56
CA LEU A 387 2.72 15.67 11.87
C LEU A 387 3.80 15.60 10.78
N LEU A 388 3.72 16.52 9.81
CA LEU A 388 4.72 16.64 8.76
C LEU A 388 5.91 17.45 9.28
N VAL A 389 7.00 16.76 9.60
CA VAL A 389 8.21 17.36 10.16
C VAL A 389 9.07 18.04 9.08
N PRO A 390 9.87 19.06 9.42
CA PRO A 390 10.66 19.80 8.43
C PRO A 390 11.83 18.98 7.87
N ASP A 391 12.41 18.08 8.67
CA ASP A 391 13.59 17.28 8.34
C ASP A 391 13.71 16.06 9.26
N LEU A 392 14.70 15.21 8.97
CA LEU A 392 14.94 13.97 9.71
C LEU A 392 15.31 14.24 11.17
N GLU A 393 16.07 15.29 11.47
CA GLU A 393 16.53 15.58 12.83
C GLU A 393 15.34 15.91 13.72
N ALA A 394 14.47 16.82 13.26
CA ALA A 394 13.23 17.16 13.96
C ALA A 394 12.31 15.93 14.13
N GLY A 395 12.14 15.13 13.08
CA GLY A 395 11.32 13.91 13.13
C GLY A 395 11.88 12.86 14.08
N ASN A 396 13.19 12.63 14.06
CA ASN A 396 13.83 11.64 14.91
C ASN A 396 13.78 12.07 16.38
N MET A 397 14.09 13.33 16.69
CA MET A 397 13.99 13.87 18.05
C MET A 397 12.57 13.77 18.59
N LEU A 398 11.57 14.23 17.82
CA LEU A 398 10.17 14.15 18.22
C LEU A 398 9.74 12.71 18.48
N ALA A 399 10.04 11.80 17.55
CA ALA A 399 9.70 10.39 17.69
C ALA A 399 10.31 9.76 18.95
N LYS A 400 11.59 10.04 19.22
CA LYS A 400 12.30 9.49 20.38
C LYS A 400 11.77 10.07 21.69
N GLN A 401 11.44 11.35 21.75
CA GLN A 401 10.80 11.95 22.92
C GLN A 401 9.45 11.31 23.22
N LEU A 402 8.62 11.08 22.20
CA LEU A 402 7.33 10.42 22.38
C LEU A 402 7.49 8.96 22.86
N ILE A 403 8.44 8.21 22.31
CA ILE A 403 8.69 6.82 22.73
C ILE A 403 9.21 6.74 24.16
N TYR A 404 10.28 7.50 24.48
CA TYR A 404 11.00 7.33 25.75
C TYR A 404 10.43 8.16 26.91
N PHE A 405 9.89 9.35 26.66
CA PHE A 405 9.31 10.20 27.71
C PHE A 405 7.79 10.06 27.81
N ALA A 406 7.09 9.87 26.68
CA ALA A 406 5.63 9.71 26.69
C ALA A 406 5.16 8.25 26.65
N GLY A 407 6.07 7.28 26.58
CA GLY A 407 5.73 5.85 26.58
C GLY A 407 5.02 5.39 25.30
N ALA A 408 5.22 6.10 24.19
CA ALA A 408 4.55 5.78 22.94
C ALA A 408 5.02 4.45 22.34
N THR A 409 4.08 3.69 21.78
CA THR A 409 4.41 2.57 20.88
C THR A 409 4.41 3.08 19.45
N ALA A 410 5.49 2.84 18.70
CA ALA A 410 5.68 3.37 17.36
C ALA A 410 5.87 2.25 16.34
N ALA A 411 4.96 2.15 15.38
CA ALA A 411 5.08 1.26 14.23
C ALA A 411 5.81 1.96 13.08
N GLY A 412 6.89 1.37 12.58
CA GLY A 412 7.77 1.96 11.57
C GLY A 412 7.56 1.35 10.19
N LEU A 413 7.19 2.17 9.21
CA LEU A 413 6.93 1.74 7.84
C LEU A 413 7.56 2.71 6.84
N VAL A 414 8.14 2.17 5.77
CA VAL A 414 8.57 2.95 4.60
C VAL A 414 7.55 2.80 3.48
N LEU A 415 7.19 3.94 2.91
CA LEU A 415 6.22 4.11 1.84
C LEU A 415 6.87 4.78 0.62
N GLY A 416 6.13 4.86 -0.48
CA GLY A 416 6.58 5.45 -1.74
C GLY A 416 7.41 4.51 -2.63
N ALA A 417 7.70 3.29 -2.17
CA ALA A 417 8.18 2.20 -3.02
C ALA A 417 7.00 1.33 -3.50
N ARG A 418 7.21 0.45 -4.49
CA ARG A 418 6.16 -0.46 -4.98
C ARG A 418 5.62 -1.44 -3.95
N VAL A 419 6.42 -1.74 -2.92
CA VAL A 419 6.02 -2.57 -1.78
C VAL A 419 6.34 -1.85 -0.48
N PRO A 420 5.51 -1.97 0.56
CA PRO A 420 5.82 -1.43 1.87
C PRO A 420 7.04 -2.13 2.49
N ILE A 421 7.87 -1.38 3.22
CA ILE A 421 9.05 -1.92 3.89
C ILE A 421 8.94 -1.68 5.40
N VAL A 422 8.91 -2.76 6.17
CA VAL A 422 8.94 -2.72 7.63
C VAL A 422 10.36 -2.36 8.08
N LEU A 423 10.49 -1.21 8.74
CA LEU A 423 11.76 -0.70 9.23
C LEU A 423 11.69 -0.56 10.75
N THR A 424 12.08 -1.63 11.45
CA THR A 424 12.12 -1.67 12.90
C THR A 424 13.53 -1.43 13.45
N SER A 425 13.59 -0.86 14.64
CA SER A 425 14.79 -0.74 15.44
C SER A 425 15.04 -2.03 16.23
N ARG A 426 16.32 -2.31 16.51
CA ARG A 426 16.71 -3.44 17.36
C ARG A 426 16.15 -3.34 18.78
N ALA A 427 15.93 -2.12 19.25
CA ALA A 427 15.37 -1.83 20.57
C ALA A 427 13.84 -1.84 20.63
N ASP A 428 13.16 -2.03 19.49
CA ASP A 428 11.70 -1.98 19.46
C ASP A 428 11.09 -3.18 20.17
N PRO A 429 10.07 -2.95 21.03
CA PRO A 429 9.34 -4.02 21.69
C PRO A 429 8.54 -4.84 20.67
N LEU A 430 8.11 -6.03 21.10
CA LEU A 430 7.30 -6.94 20.30
C LEU A 430 6.06 -6.25 19.69
N SER A 431 5.34 -5.47 20.51
CA SER A 431 4.13 -4.76 20.08
C SER A 431 4.38 -3.84 18.89
N ALA A 432 5.52 -3.14 18.84
CA ALA A 432 5.89 -2.27 17.73
C ALA A 432 6.17 -3.07 16.44
N ARG A 433 6.76 -4.27 16.55
CA ARG A 433 7.02 -5.14 15.39
C ARG A 433 5.74 -5.71 14.80
N ILE A 434 4.84 -6.20 15.67
CA ILE A 434 3.51 -6.67 15.28
C ILE A 434 2.73 -5.54 14.60
N ALA A 435 2.69 -4.35 15.20
CA ALA A 435 2.01 -3.21 14.62
C ALA A 435 2.61 -2.80 13.25
N SER A 436 3.94 -2.81 13.11
CA SER A 436 4.60 -2.48 11.83
C SER A 436 4.30 -3.52 10.75
N ALA A 437 4.31 -4.81 11.10
CA ALA A 437 3.95 -5.89 10.18
C ALA A 437 2.48 -5.85 9.77
N ALA A 438 1.58 -5.54 10.71
CA ALA A 438 0.16 -5.36 10.43
C ALA A 438 -0.09 -4.18 9.47
N LEU A 439 0.55 -3.02 9.70
CA LEU A 439 0.47 -1.89 8.77
C LEU A 439 1.00 -2.26 7.38
N ALA A 440 2.15 -2.94 7.30
CA ALA A 440 2.70 -3.39 6.02
C ALA A 440 1.75 -4.35 5.28
N LYS A 441 1.09 -5.26 6.01
CA LYS A 441 0.10 -6.18 5.45
C LYS A 441 -1.11 -5.44 4.89
N LEU A 442 -1.65 -4.46 5.62
CA LEU A 442 -2.78 -3.64 5.16
C LEU A 442 -2.41 -2.87 3.89
N VAL A 443 -1.23 -2.24 3.86
CA VAL A 443 -0.73 -1.52 2.67
C VAL A 443 -0.52 -2.47 1.49
N ALA A 444 0.04 -3.66 1.72
CA ALA A 444 0.22 -4.66 0.68
C ALA A 444 -1.11 -5.24 0.16
N ALA A 445 -2.11 -5.38 1.03
CA ALA A 445 -3.43 -5.89 0.70
C ALA A 445 -4.28 -4.88 -0.10
N ALA A 446 -3.96 -3.58 0.00
CA ALA A 446 -4.64 -2.52 -0.75
C ALA A 446 -4.29 -2.51 -2.25
N ALA A 447 -3.17 -3.08 -2.65
CA ALA A 447 -2.79 -3.16 -4.06
C ALA A 447 -3.69 -4.15 -4.82
N PRO A 448 -4.17 -3.82 -6.04
CA PRO A 448 -5.02 -4.73 -6.81
C PRO A 448 -4.25 -6.03 -7.11
N ARG A 449 -4.83 -7.17 -6.70
CA ARG A 449 -4.29 -8.50 -6.94
C ARG A 449 -5.14 -9.23 -7.99
N PRO A 450 -4.53 -9.87 -9.00
CA PRO A 450 -5.30 -10.72 -9.90
C PRO A 450 -5.92 -11.88 -9.12
N LEU A 451 -7.25 -11.98 -9.17
CA LEU A 451 -8.00 -13.09 -8.56
C LEU A 451 -8.26 -14.21 -9.57
N ALA A 452 -8.64 -13.84 -10.79
CA ALA A 452 -8.89 -14.74 -11.91
C ALA A 452 -8.87 -13.96 -13.22
N SER A 453 -8.75 -14.67 -14.34
CA SER A 453 -8.94 -14.11 -15.70
C SER A 453 -10.11 -14.78 -16.40
N GLY A 454 -10.89 -14.02 -17.14
CA GLY A 454 -12.07 -14.51 -17.87
C GLY A 454 -12.00 -14.12 -19.34
N VAL A 455 -12.46 -15.00 -20.22
CA VAL A 455 -12.55 -14.76 -21.67
C VAL A 455 -13.89 -15.23 -22.20
N ILE A 456 -14.48 -14.42 -23.07
CA ILE A 456 -15.62 -14.79 -23.92
C ILE A 456 -15.14 -14.55 -25.36
N ASP A 457 -14.92 -15.62 -26.12
CA ASP A 457 -14.61 -15.50 -27.55
C ASP A 457 -15.90 -15.69 -28.34
N PHE A 458 -16.33 -14.65 -29.05
CA PHE A 458 -17.55 -14.65 -29.87
C PHE A 458 -17.46 -15.60 -31.08
N ARG A 459 -16.32 -16.26 -31.27
CA ARG A 459 -16.09 -17.28 -32.31
C ARG A 459 -16.11 -18.70 -31.76
N ASP A 460 -16.14 -18.87 -30.44
CA ASP A 460 -16.14 -20.21 -29.84
C ASP A 460 -17.46 -20.94 -30.13
N GLU A 461 -17.34 -22.22 -30.49
CA GLU A 461 -18.43 -23.18 -30.49
C GLU A 461 -18.02 -24.40 -29.63
N PRO A 462 -18.70 -24.66 -28.49
CA PRO A 462 -19.83 -23.91 -27.94
C PRO A 462 -19.46 -22.50 -27.47
N PHE A 463 -20.41 -21.56 -27.54
CA PHE A 463 -20.24 -20.19 -27.07
C PHE A 463 -20.30 -20.16 -25.53
N GLU A 464 -19.16 -19.95 -24.89
CA GLU A 464 -19.00 -20.10 -23.45
C GLU A 464 -18.19 -18.95 -22.83
N VAL A 465 -18.47 -18.63 -21.56
CA VAL A 465 -17.54 -17.89 -20.70
C VAL A 465 -16.52 -18.88 -20.13
N ARG A 466 -15.23 -18.57 -20.25
CA ARG A 466 -14.14 -19.35 -19.67
C ARG A 466 -13.44 -18.53 -18.60
N LEU A 467 -13.33 -19.07 -17.39
CA LEU A 467 -12.65 -18.45 -16.24
C LEU A 467 -11.46 -19.30 -15.84
N THR A 468 -10.28 -18.69 -15.73
CA THR A 468 -9.09 -19.33 -15.16
C THR A 468 -8.78 -18.74 -13.78
N ARG A 469 -8.73 -19.60 -12.76
CA ARG A 469 -8.43 -19.24 -11.37
C ARG A 469 -7.50 -20.28 -10.77
N GLU A 470 -6.40 -19.83 -10.16
CA GLU A 470 -5.44 -20.71 -9.47
C GLU A 470 -4.96 -21.89 -10.34
N GLY A 471 -4.77 -21.65 -11.65
CA GLY A 471 -4.36 -22.66 -12.63
C GLY A 471 -5.44 -23.64 -13.07
N LYS A 472 -6.69 -23.47 -12.61
CA LYS A 472 -7.85 -24.27 -13.04
C LYS A 472 -8.75 -23.45 -13.95
N THR A 473 -9.25 -24.08 -15.01
CA THR A 473 -10.21 -23.46 -15.95
C THR A 473 -11.61 -24.00 -15.70
N PHE A 474 -12.57 -23.09 -15.62
CA PHE A 474 -14.00 -23.34 -15.48
C PHE A 474 -14.70 -22.75 -16.69
N SER A 475 -15.74 -23.40 -17.22
CA SER A 475 -16.55 -22.83 -18.29
C SER A 475 -18.03 -22.87 -17.99
N GLY A 476 -18.77 -21.93 -18.58
CA GLY A 476 -20.21 -21.81 -18.48
C GLY A 476 -20.81 -21.45 -19.84
N PRO A 477 -21.89 -22.12 -20.27
CA PRO A 477 -22.52 -21.80 -21.54
C PRO A 477 -23.16 -20.42 -21.53
N ILE A 478 -23.02 -19.70 -22.65
CA ILE A 478 -23.75 -18.46 -22.93
C ILE A 478 -24.81 -18.79 -23.97
N THR A 479 -26.07 -18.60 -23.59
CA THR A 479 -27.24 -18.84 -24.45
C THR A 479 -27.80 -17.54 -25.03
N ALA A 480 -27.35 -16.39 -24.52
CA ALA A 480 -27.68 -15.08 -25.07
C ALA A 480 -27.17 -14.95 -26.52
N ASP A 481 -27.92 -14.21 -27.33
CA ASP A 481 -27.53 -13.88 -28.71
C ASP A 481 -26.18 -13.14 -28.68
N PRO A 482 -25.14 -13.63 -29.39
CA PRO A 482 -23.87 -12.93 -29.54
C PRO A 482 -24.01 -11.48 -30.06
N GLY A 483 -25.11 -11.15 -30.75
CA GLY A 483 -25.44 -9.79 -31.18
C GLY A 483 -25.91 -8.85 -30.07
N ASP A 484 -26.40 -9.38 -28.95
CA ASP A 484 -26.82 -8.61 -27.76
C ASP A 484 -25.76 -8.67 -26.66
N LEU A 485 -24.80 -7.77 -26.76
CA LEU A 485 -23.69 -7.66 -25.81
C LEU A 485 -24.16 -7.46 -24.35
N THR A 486 -25.27 -6.76 -24.12
CA THR A 486 -25.78 -6.53 -22.76
C THR A 486 -26.31 -7.83 -22.17
N ALA A 487 -27.06 -8.62 -22.94
CA ALA A 487 -27.55 -9.93 -22.52
C ALA A 487 -26.40 -10.92 -22.28
N VAL A 488 -25.39 -10.94 -23.15
CA VAL A 488 -24.18 -11.76 -23.00
C VAL A 488 -23.44 -11.43 -21.71
N LEU A 489 -23.16 -10.14 -21.46
CA LEU A 489 -22.47 -9.71 -20.24
C LEU A 489 -23.30 -9.99 -18.99
N ASN A 490 -24.61 -9.78 -19.03
CA ASN A 490 -25.49 -10.09 -17.90
C ASN A 490 -25.42 -11.58 -17.54
N GLN A 491 -25.51 -12.46 -18.54
CA GLN A 491 -25.40 -13.91 -18.31
C GLN A 491 -24.02 -14.31 -17.80
N ALA A 492 -22.95 -13.74 -18.36
CA ALA A 492 -21.59 -13.99 -17.92
C ALA A 492 -21.36 -13.54 -16.47
N PHE A 493 -21.81 -12.34 -16.08
CA PHE A 493 -21.68 -11.84 -14.71
C PHE A 493 -22.58 -12.61 -13.73
N ALA A 494 -23.77 -13.03 -14.15
CA ALA A 494 -24.61 -13.93 -13.34
C ALA A 494 -23.91 -15.28 -13.08
N TRP A 495 -23.21 -15.82 -14.07
CA TRP A 495 -22.41 -17.03 -13.90
C TRP A 495 -21.17 -16.78 -13.01
N LEU A 496 -20.50 -15.64 -13.16
CA LEU A 496 -19.39 -15.23 -12.29
C LEU A 496 -19.82 -15.00 -10.84
N ALA A 497 -21.08 -14.62 -10.57
CA ALA A 497 -21.62 -14.50 -9.22
C ALA A 497 -21.64 -15.84 -8.45
N GLY A 498 -21.64 -16.97 -9.17
CA GLY A 498 -21.44 -18.30 -8.57
C GLY A 498 -20.01 -18.55 -8.10
N HIS A 499 -19.04 -17.76 -8.56
CA HIS A 499 -17.60 -17.91 -8.29
C HIS A 499 -17.04 -16.80 -7.38
N PHE A 500 -17.65 -15.61 -7.42
CA PHE A 500 -17.21 -14.43 -6.70
C PHE A 500 -18.39 -13.70 -6.06
N ASN A 501 -18.15 -13.08 -4.91
CA ASN A 501 -19.13 -12.15 -4.34
C ASN A 501 -19.07 -10.80 -5.08
N LEU A 502 -19.89 -10.67 -6.11
CA LEU A 502 -19.95 -9.46 -6.94
C LEU A 502 -20.54 -8.23 -6.22
N SER A 503 -21.12 -8.38 -5.03
CA SER A 503 -21.52 -7.21 -4.22
C SER A 503 -20.32 -6.38 -3.73
N ARG A 504 -19.10 -6.93 -3.83
CA ARG A 504 -17.83 -6.26 -3.52
C ARG A 504 -17.15 -5.64 -4.74
N LEU A 505 -17.81 -5.63 -5.90
CA LEU A 505 -17.27 -5.00 -7.10
C LEU A 505 -17.23 -3.47 -6.90
N ALA A 506 -16.03 -2.94 -6.68
CA ALA A 506 -15.82 -1.52 -6.36
C ALA A 506 -15.69 -0.64 -7.61
N VAL A 507 -14.97 -1.13 -8.64
CA VAL A 507 -14.69 -0.36 -9.86
C VAL A 507 -14.54 -1.29 -11.07
N ILE A 508 -14.89 -0.79 -12.26
CA ILE A 508 -14.67 -1.49 -13.54
C ILE A 508 -13.73 -0.65 -14.41
N GLY A 509 -12.62 -1.22 -14.85
CA GLY A 509 -11.69 -0.59 -15.78
C GLY A 509 -11.92 -1.08 -17.21
N HIS A 510 -11.97 -0.15 -18.17
CA HIS A 510 -12.13 -0.44 -19.59
C HIS A 510 -10.87 -0.08 -20.36
N ARG A 511 -10.38 -0.99 -21.19
CA ARG A 511 -9.39 -0.66 -22.22
C ARG A 511 -10.08 0.06 -23.38
N VAL A 512 -9.56 1.22 -23.78
CA VAL A 512 -10.05 2.00 -24.92
C VAL A 512 -8.90 2.24 -25.89
N VAL A 513 -9.08 1.91 -27.15
CA VAL A 513 -7.97 1.91 -28.13
C VAL A 513 -7.48 3.32 -28.44
N HIS A 514 -8.35 4.31 -28.64
CA HIS A 514 -7.94 5.64 -29.08
C HIS A 514 -8.37 6.73 -28.09
N GLY A 515 -7.40 7.43 -27.50
CA GLY A 515 -7.61 8.60 -26.62
C GLY A 515 -7.39 9.95 -27.32
N GLY A 516 -6.83 9.95 -28.53
CA GLY A 516 -6.55 11.17 -29.28
C GLY A 516 -5.54 12.06 -28.55
N ASP A 517 -5.65 13.38 -28.73
CA ASP A 517 -4.91 14.34 -27.88
C ASP A 517 -5.71 14.76 -26.64
N VAL A 518 -6.93 14.25 -26.49
CA VAL A 518 -7.82 14.60 -25.38
C VAL A 518 -7.40 13.86 -24.12
N PHE A 519 -7.15 12.55 -24.24
CA PHE A 519 -6.81 11.69 -23.12
C PHE A 519 -5.32 11.36 -23.12
N THR A 520 -4.59 11.92 -22.16
CA THR A 520 -3.14 11.69 -21.94
C THR A 520 -2.86 10.75 -20.76
N GLY A 521 -3.92 10.29 -20.08
CA GLY A 521 -3.93 9.33 -18.98
C GLY A 521 -5.32 8.68 -18.87
N PRO A 522 -5.57 7.88 -17.81
CA PRO A 522 -6.89 7.31 -17.58
C PRO A 522 -7.95 8.38 -17.32
N ALA A 523 -9.22 8.02 -17.45
CA ALA A 523 -10.33 8.92 -17.13
C ALA A 523 -11.52 8.15 -16.54
N ARG A 524 -12.13 8.70 -15.49
CA ARG A 524 -13.45 8.23 -15.02
C ARG A 524 -14.51 8.40 -16.10
N ILE A 525 -15.31 7.37 -16.33
CA ILE A 525 -16.41 7.37 -17.28
C ILE A 525 -17.54 8.26 -16.76
N THR A 526 -17.81 9.32 -17.52
CA THR A 526 -18.97 10.22 -17.37
C THR A 526 -19.65 10.37 -18.73
N ASP A 527 -20.83 10.97 -18.78
CA ASP A 527 -21.50 11.26 -20.07
C ASP A 527 -20.62 12.14 -20.98
N GLN A 528 -19.87 13.07 -20.40
CA GLN A 528 -18.91 13.91 -21.13
C GLN A 528 -17.77 13.07 -21.70
N VAL A 529 -17.17 12.18 -20.90
CA VAL A 529 -16.08 11.31 -21.36
C VAL A 529 -16.55 10.35 -22.44
N ILE A 530 -17.76 9.79 -22.32
CA ILE A 530 -18.37 8.96 -23.37
C ILE A 530 -18.52 9.73 -24.68
N ALA A 531 -19.04 10.97 -24.63
CA ALA A 531 -19.18 11.81 -25.82
C ALA A 531 -17.81 12.13 -26.47
N GLN A 532 -16.78 12.35 -25.66
CA GLN A 532 -15.41 12.57 -26.15
C GLN A 532 -14.81 11.31 -26.79
N ILE A 533 -15.03 10.13 -26.20
CA ILE A 533 -14.62 8.84 -26.76
C ILE A 533 -15.35 8.57 -28.09
N ASP A 534 -16.64 8.88 -28.17
CA ASP A 534 -17.48 8.71 -29.37
C ASP A 534 -17.03 9.64 -30.51
N ALA A 535 -16.67 10.89 -30.21
CA ALA A 535 -16.12 11.82 -31.20
C ALA A 535 -14.81 11.33 -31.85
N LEU A 536 -14.07 10.45 -31.16
CA LEU A 536 -12.85 9.82 -31.67
C LEU A 536 -13.11 8.56 -32.49
N ALA A 537 -14.37 8.07 -32.60
CA ALA A 537 -14.70 6.85 -33.33
C ALA A 537 -14.28 6.91 -34.81
N ARG A 538 -14.26 8.10 -35.42
CA ARG A 538 -13.75 8.33 -36.77
C ARG A 538 -12.27 7.94 -36.97
N LEU A 539 -11.48 7.95 -35.90
CA LEU A 539 -10.04 7.62 -35.92
C LEU A 539 -9.80 6.11 -35.70
N ALA A 540 -10.72 5.42 -35.04
CA ALA A 540 -10.62 3.98 -34.77
C ALA A 540 -11.98 3.26 -34.98
N PRO A 541 -12.53 3.27 -36.22
CA PRO A 541 -13.90 2.85 -36.49
C PRO A 541 -14.19 1.38 -36.16
N LEU A 542 -13.16 0.52 -36.16
CA LEU A 542 -13.31 -0.91 -35.84
C LEU A 542 -13.24 -1.23 -34.34
N HIS A 543 -12.72 -0.32 -33.50
CA HIS A 543 -12.39 -0.63 -32.09
C HIS A 543 -13.16 0.28 -31.11
N GLN A 544 -13.31 1.56 -31.44
CA GLN A 544 -13.95 2.54 -30.58
C GLN A 544 -15.43 2.22 -30.31
N PRO A 545 -16.26 1.87 -31.32
CA PRO A 545 -17.66 1.54 -31.09
C PRO A 545 -17.85 0.33 -30.17
N GLN A 546 -16.98 -0.68 -30.27
CA GLN A 546 -17.01 -1.86 -29.41
C GLN A 546 -16.69 -1.50 -27.95
N SER A 547 -15.69 -0.64 -27.74
CA SER A 547 -15.32 -0.15 -26.40
C SER A 547 -16.50 0.61 -25.76
N LEU A 548 -17.16 1.48 -26.54
CA LEU A 548 -18.34 2.23 -26.09
C LEU A 548 -19.55 1.33 -25.82
N ALA A 549 -19.75 0.27 -26.60
CA ALA A 549 -20.81 -0.70 -26.37
C ALA A 549 -20.61 -1.41 -25.02
N LEU A 550 -19.38 -1.85 -24.71
CA LEU A 550 -19.05 -2.45 -23.41
C LEU A 550 -19.28 -1.48 -22.24
N ILE A 551 -18.82 -0.23 -22.36
CA ILE A 551 -19.02 0.81 -21.33
C ILE A 551 -20.52 1.03 -21.09
N ARG A 552 -21.30 1.21 -22.16
CA ARG A 552 -22.74 1.44 -22.06
C ARG A 552 -23.48 0.24 -21.46
N ALA A 553 -23.12 -0.98 -21.86
CA ALA A 553 -23.68 -2.20 -21.31
C ALA A 553 -23.39 -2.33 -19.81
N MET A 554 -22.14 -2.14 -19.39
CA MET A 554 -21.77 -2.20 -17.96
C MET A 554 -22.45 -1.10 -17.14
N ARG A 555 -22.66 0.10 -17.68
CA ARG A 555 -23.41 1.17 -16.99
C ARG A 555 -24.88 0.81 -16.78
N GLY A 556 -25.46 0.04 -17.70
CA GLY A 556 -26.82 -0.49 -17.55
C GLY A 556 -26.91 -1.58 -16.48
N LEU A 557 -25.93 -2.49 -16.44
CA LEU A 557 -25.91 -3.63 -15.52
C LEU A 557 -25.51 -3.26 -14.09
N TYR A 558 -24.55 -2.34 -13.93
CA TYR A 558 -23.99 -1.91 -12.64
C TYR A 558 -23.94 -0.37 -12.57
N PRO A 559 -25.10 0.30 -12.39
CA PRO A 559 -25.19 1.76 -12.43
C PRO A 559 -24.45 2.46 -11.28
N ASP A 560 -24.35 1.80 -10.12
CA ASP A 560 -23.73 2.36 -8.92
C ASP A 560 -22.21 2.11 -8.84
N VAL A 561 -21.67 1.28 -9.74
CA VAL A 561 -20.23 0.95 -9.76
C VAL A 561 -19.50 1.94 -10.68
N PRO A 562 -18.53 2.71 -10.17
CA PRO A 562 -17.66 3.56 -10.99
C PRO A 562 -16.98 2.80 -12.12
N GLN A 563 -16.88 3.44 -13.28
CA GLN A 563 -16.17 2.92 -14.43
C GLN A 563 -15.04 3.87 -14.83
N THR A 564 -13.95 3.34 -15.36
CA THR A 564 -12.80 4.11 -15.83
C THR A 564 -12.37 3.63 -17.22
N ALA A 565 -11.72 4.49 -18.00
CA ALA A 565 -11.13 4.17 -19.29
C ALA A 565 -9.62 4.39 -19.25
N SER A 566 -8.88 3.38 -19.70
CA SER A 566 -7.44 3.37 -19.89
C SER A 566 -7.13 3.34 -21.39
N PHE A 567 -6.31 4.27 -21.88
CA PHE A 567 -6.16 4.51 -23.32
C PHE A 567 -4.83 3.99 -23.89
N ASP A 568 -4.90 3.19 -24.95
CA ASP A 568 -3.71 2.66 -25.65
C ASP A 568 -2.82 3.76 -26.25
N THR A 569 -3.38 4.92 -26.61
CA THR A 569 -2.62 6.04 -27.17
C THR A 569 -1.97 6.92 -26.11
N ALA A 570 -2.38 6.84 -24.84
CA ALA A 570 -1.99 7.80 -23.80
C ALA A 570 -0.48 7.78 -23.53
N PHE A 571 0.14 6.59 -23.47
CA PHE A 571 1.58 6.47 -23.26
C PHE A 571 2.42 7.16 -24.34
N HIS A 572 1.89 7.26 -25.56
CA HIS A 572 2.56 7.85 -26.72
C HIS A 572 2.35 9.37 -26.85
N ALA A 573 1.56 9.98 -25.96
CA ALA A 573 1.32 11.43 -25.98
C ALA A 573 2.62 12.26 -25.80
N THR A 574 3.68 11.65 -25.27
CA THR A 574 5.00 12.26 -25.11
C THR A 574 5.82 12.34 -26.40
N ASN A 575 5.37 11.70 -27.49
CA ASN A 575 6.10 11.70 -28.76
C ASN A 575 6.24 13.14 -29.31
N PRO A 576 7.45 13.56 -29.72
CA PRO A 576 7.68 14.91 -30.25
C PRO A 576 6.83 15.21 -31.51
N PRO A 577 6.45 16.48 -31.75
CA PRO A 577 5.68 16.85 -32.94
C PRO A 577 6.31 16.43 -34.27
N LEU A 578 7.64 16.40 -34.35
CA LEU A 578 8.36 15.93 -35.54
C LEU A 578 8.07 14.45 -35.82
N ILE A 579 8.13 13.60 -34.79
CA ILE A 579 7.84 12.17 -34.90
C ILE A 579 6.38 11.93 -35.27
N ARG A 580 5.46 12.76 -34.76
CA ARG A 580 4.03 12.61 -35.03
C ARG A 580 3.63 12.99 -36.45
N ARG A 581 4.46 13.73 -37.21
CA ARG A 581 4.09 14.22 -38.54
C ARG A 581 4.28 13.17 -39.63
N PHE A 582 3.28 13.07 -40.50
CA PHE A 582 3.47 12.55 -41.85
C PHE A 582 3.94 13.66 -42.78
N ALA A 583 4.65 13.30 -43.85
CA ALA A 583 5.05 14.22 -44.92
C ALA A 583 3.84 14.55 -45.85
N LEU A 584 2.76 15.06 -45.24
CA LEU A 584 1.49 15.41 -45.86
C LEU A 584 1.20 16.92 -45.69
N PRO A 585 0.26 17.49 -46.46
CA PRO A 585 -0.17 18.88 -46.28
C PRO A 585 -0.48 19.21 -44.82
N ARG A 586 0.01 20.37 -44.36
CA ARG A 586 -0.05 20.77 -42.94
C ARG A 586 -1.45 20.74 -42.33
N ALA A 587 -2.46 21.20 -43.09
CA ALA A 587 -3.84 21.24 -42.63
C ALA A 587 -4.39 19.87 -42.20
N LEU A 588 -3.91 18.77 -42.78
CA LEU A 588 -4.33 17.41 -42.41
C LEU A 588 -3.81 17.02 -41.02
N TYR A 589 -2.60 17.46 -40.65
CA TYR A 589 -2.08 17.26 -39.30
C TYR A 589 -2.94 17.98 -38.26
N ASP A 590 -3.36 19.21 -38.58
CA ASP A 590 -4.21 20.02 -37.69
C ASP A 590 -5.63 19.43 -37.56
N GLN A 591 -6.07 18.66 -38.56
CA GLN A 591 -7.31 17.87 -38.51
C GLN A 591 -7.17 16.52 -37.77
N GLY A 592 -5.95 16.17 -37.32
CA GLY A 592 -5.68 14.96 -36.56
C GLY A 592 -5.10 13.78 -37.35
N ILE A 593 -4.71 13.97 -38.62
CA ILE A 593 -4.01 12.95 -39.42
C ILE A 593 -2.51 12.98 -39.05
N LYS A 594 -2.14 12.17 -38.07
CA LYS A 594 -0.80 12.11 -37.47
C LYS A 594 -0.57 10.77 -36.78
N ARG A 595 0.67 10.49 -36.34
CA ARG A 595 0.95 9.30 -35.53
C ARG A 595 0.40 9.48 -34.11
N TYR A 596 -0.29 8.44 -33.64
CA TYR A 596 -0.75 8.30 -32.26
C TYR A 596 0.01 7.19 -31.53
N GLY A 597 0.18 6.02 -32.16
CA GLY A 597 0.75 4.82 -31.52
C GLY A 597 -0.27 4.08 -30.64
N PHE A 598 -0.10 2.77 -30.48
CA PHE A 598 -1.00 1.89 -29.70
C PHE A 598 -0.19 0.84 -28.92
N HIS A 599 -0.89 0.00 -28.13
CA HIS A 599 -0.29 -0.85 -27.11
C HIS A 599 0.41 -0.05 -26.00
N GLY A 600 -0.02 1.19 -25.77
CA GLY A 600 0.58 2.07 -24.76
C GLY A 600 0.45 1.54 -23.34
N LEU A 601 -0.61 0.78 -23.01
CA LEU A 601 -0.75 0.13 -21.70
C LEU A 601 0.33 -0.93 -21.48
N SER A 602 0.62 -1.74 -22.51
CA SER A 602 1.73 -2.70 -22.46
C SER A 602 3.07 -1.98 -22.32
N TYR A 603 3.33 -0.95 -23.12
CA TYR A 603 4.59 -0.20 -23.00
C TYR A 603 4.73 0.56 -21.69
N ARG A 604 3.63 1.05 -21.10
CA ARG A 604 3.61 1.63 -19.76
C ARG A 604 4.04 0.59 -18.72
N TYR A 605 3.49 -0.62 -18.80
CA TYR A 605 3.89 -1.73 -17.94
C TYR A 605 5.39 -2.03 -18.11
N ILE A 606 5.84 -2.24 -19.35
CA ILE A 606 7.24 -2.53 -19.66
C ILE A 606 8.17 -1.44 -19.16
N ALA A 607 7.85 -0.16 -19.38
CA ALA A 607 8.63 0.97 -18.89
C ALA A 607 8.81 0.91 -17.37
N GLY A 608 7.76 0.52 -16.63
CA GLY A 608 7.83 0.28 -15.20
C GLY A 608 8.71 -0.92 -14.81
N GLN A 609 8.88 -1.90 -15.69
CA GLN A 609 9.71 -3.08 -15.44
C GLN A 609 11.18 -2.89 -15.83
N LEU A 610 11.58 -1.79 -16.48
CA LEU A 610 12.94 -1.64 -17.04
C LEU A 610 14.07 -1.53 -15.99
N GLY A 611 13.77 -1.23 -14.72
CA GLY A 611 14.80 -1.04 -13.69
C GLY A 611 15.81 0.03 -14.09
N ASP A 612 17.10 -0.30 -14.12
CA ASP A 612 18.21 0.65 -14.38
C ASP A 612 18.05 1.34 -15.73
N LEU A 613 17.54 0.60 -16.72
CA LEU A 613 17.34 1.07 -18.08
C LEU A 613 16.25 2.15 -18.16
N ALA A 614 15.37 2.28 -17.15
CA ALA A 614 14.27 3.24 -17.16
C ALA A 614 14.74 4.70 -17.14
N THR A 615 15.96 5.01 -16.66
CA THR A 615 16.36 6.39 -16.35
C THR A 615 16.76 7.19 -17.59
N ASP A 616 17.63 6.64 -18.44
CA ASP A 616 18.10 7.32 -19.66
C ASP A 616 18.51 6.35 -20.77
N ALA A 617 18.33 5.04 -20.57
CA ALA A 617 18.68 4.08 -21.61
C ALA A 617 17.70 4.21 -22.79
N LYS A 618 18.22 3.99 -23.99
CA LYS A 618 17.50 3.97 -25.26
C LYS A 618 16.99 2.57 -25.48
N VAL A 619 15.77 2.31 -25.08
CA VAL A 619 15.15 0.98 -25.13
C VAL A 619 14.19 0.91 -26.30
N VAL A 620 14.29 -0.14 -27.11
CA VAL A 620 13.19 -0.51 -28.01
C VAL A 620 12.43 -1.67 -27.36
N ALA A 621 11.13 -1.51 -27.15
CA ALA A 621 10.26 -2.59 -26.70
C ALA A 621 9.45 -3.12 -27.87
N ALA A 622 9.48 -4.42 -28.09
CA ALA A 622 8.75 -5.12 -29.14
C ALA A 622 7.60 -5.92 -28.52
N HIS A 623 6.39 -5.38 -28.61
CA HIS A 623 5.17 -6.09 -28.27
C HIS A 623 4.77 -6.96 -29.46
N LEU A 624 5.07 -8.26 -29.37
CA LEU A 624 4.84 -9.21 -30.45
C LEU A 624 3.70 -10.15 -30.05
N GLY A 625 2.49 -9.83 -30.50
CA GLY A 625 1.29 -10.66 -30.34
C GLY A 625 0.58 -10.87 -31.69
N SER A 626 -0.72 -11.19 -31.65
CA SER A 626 -1.54 -11.26 -32.88
C SER A 626 -1.68 -9.89 -33.56
N GLY A 627 -1.75 -8.82 -32.75
CA GLY A 627 -1.34 -7.47 -33.12
C GLY A 627 0.08 -7.23 -32.61
N ALA A 628 0.93 -6.60 -33.42
CA ALA A 628 2.33 -6.43 -33.07
C ALA A 628 2.81 -5.01 -33.36
N SER A 629 3.59 -4.43 -32.44
CA SER A 629 4.18 -3.11 -32.60
C SER A 629 5.51 -3.03 -31.87
N LEU A 630 6.26 -1.95 -32.12
CA LEU A 630 7.46 -1.60 -31.38
C LEU A 630 7.36 -0.16 -30.88
N CYS A 631 7.99 0.12 -29.74
CA CYS A 631 8.08 1.47 -29.16
C CYS A 631 9.51 1.79 -28.75
N ALA A 632 9.98 2.99 -29.11
CA ALA A 632 11.18 3.60 -28.57
C ALA A 632 10.85 4.25 -27.23
N ILE A 633 11.52 3.82 -26.16
CA ILE A 633 11.34 4.29 -24.80
C ILE A 633 12.66 4.88 -24.30
N ARG A 634 12.59 6.10 -23.75
CA ARG A 634 13.72 6.74 -23.08
C ARG A 634 13.22 7.50 -21.85
N GLY A 635 13.89 7.34 -20.71
CA GLY A 635 13.46 7.99 -19.46
C GLY A 635 12.04 7.58 -19.02
N GLY A 636 11.65 6.34 -19.31
CA GLY A 636 10.31 5.81 -19.03
C GLY A 636 9.19 6.38 -19.90
N LYS A 637 9.51 7.17 -20.94
CA LYS A 637 8.54 7.82 -21.83
C LYS A 637 8.65 7.30 -23.25
N SER A 638 7.53 7.23 -23.96
CA SER A 638 7.50 6.96 -25.40
C SER A 638 8.14 8.12 -26.16
N ILE A 639 9.05 7.79 -27.08
CA ILE A 639 9.70 8.74 -27.99
C ILE A 639 9.17 8.56 -29.42
N ASP A 640 8.93 7.31 -29.83
CA ASP A 640 8.47 6.92 -31.16
C ASP A 640 7.80 5.54 -31.09
N SER A 641 6.96 5.21 -32.08
CA SER A 641 6.26 3.92 -32.19
C SER A 641 6.17 3.49 -33.65
N SER A 642 6.23 2.18 -33.89
CA SER A 642 6.06 1.61 -35.23
C SER A 642 4.65 1.82 -35.75
N MET A 643 3.64 1.76 -34.87
CA MET A 643 2.27 2.06 -35.25
C MET A 643 2.09 3.58 -35.37
N GLY A 644 1.42 4.00 -36.44
CA GLY A 644 1.22 5.40 -36.80
C GLY A 644 -0.18 5.90 -36.45
N PHE A 645 -0.95 6.18 -37.50
CA PHE A 645 -2.31 6.73 -37.40
C PHE A 645 -3.35 5.67 -36.97
N SER A 646 -3.16 4.44 -37.42
CA SER A 646 -4.05 3.30 -37.16
C SER A 646 -3.26 2.08 -36.67
N THR A 647 -3.98 1.04 -36.25
CA THR A 647 -3.41 -0.25 -35.82
C THR A 647 -2.95 -1.13 -36.99
N LEU A 648 -2.88 -0.57 -38.21
CA LEU A 648 -2.42 -1.24 -39.44
C LEU A 648 -0.93 -0.97 -39.74
N ASP A 649 -0.42 0.23 -39.42
CA ASP A 649 0.96 0.65 -39.70
C ASP A 649 1.98 -0.09 -38.83
N GLY A 650 3.24 -0.13 -39.27
CA GLY A 650 4.35 -0.78 -38.56
C GLY A 650 4.76 -2.11 -39.19
N ILE A 651 4.95 -3.15 -38.37
CA ILE A 651 5.36 -4.48 -38.86
C ILE A 651 4.16 -5.31 -39.32
N PRO A 652 4.35 -6.30 -40.22
CA PRO A 652 3.33 -7.30 -40.51
C PRO A 652 2.87 -7.98 -39.22
N MET A 653 1.60 -8.36 -39.15
CA MET A 653 1.03 -9.06 -37.99
C MET A 653 0.38 -10.37 -38.44
N ALA A 654 -0.44 -11.01 -37.62
CA ALA A 654 -1.10 -12.27 -38.01
C ALA A 654 -1.89 -12.14 -39.33
N THR A 655 -2.73 -11.10 -39.43
CA THR A 655 -3.59 -10.85 -40.61
C THR A 655 -3.50 -9.43 -41.17
N ARG A 656 -2.68 -8.58 -40.56
CA ARG A 656 -2.53 -7.16 -40.92
C ARG A 656 -1.26 -6.94 -41.73
N SER A 657 -1.34 -6.12 -42.77
CA SER A 657 -0.24 -5.89 -43.72
C SER A 657 1.02 -5.30 -43.09
N GLY A 658 0.86 -4.46 -42.05
CA GLY A 658 1.94 -3.56 -41.64
C GLY A 658 2.09 -2.41 -42.63
N ALA A 659 3.24 -1.74 -42.56
CA ALA A 659 3.62 -0.66 -43.45
C ALA A 659 3.65 -1.12 -44.92
N LEU A 660 2.98 -0.36 -45.78
CA LEU A 660 2.86 -0.60 -47.21
C LEU A 660 3.07 0.70 -47.98
N ASP A 661 3.61 0.61 -49.19
CA ASP A 661 3.70 1.76 -50.09
C ASP A 661 2.28 2.27 -50.44
N PRO A 662 1.98 3.57 -50.23
CA PRO A 662 0.69 4.15 -50.59
C PRO A 662 0.31 3.94 -52.07
N GLY A 663 1.30 3.84 -52.97
CA GLY A 663 1.10 3.56 -54.39
C GLY A 663 0.41 2.21 -54.65
N VAL A 664 0.60 1.21 -53.78
CA VAL A 664 -0.10 -0.08 -53.87
C VAL A 664 -1.61 0.11 -53.67
N ILE A 665 -2.01 0.96 -52.72
CA ILE A 665 -3.42 1.25 -52.47
C ILE A 665 -4.06 1.95 -53.67
N LEU A 666 -3.34 2.90 -54.27
CA LEU A 666 -3.80 3.61 -55.47
C LEU A 666 -3.95 2.66 -56.66
N HIS A 667 -3.03 1.73 -56.84
CA HIS A 667 -3.10 0.73 -57.91
C HIS A 667 -4.26 -0.25 -57.70
N LEU A 668 -4.47 -0.76 -56.48
CA LEU A 668 -5.57 -1.67 -56.14
C LEU A 668 -6.94 -1.04 -56.41
N MET A 669 -7.13 0.21 -55.98
CA MET A 669 -8.42 0.90 -56.13
C MET A 669 -8.62 1.47 -57.53
N GLY A 670 -7.54 1.91 -58.18
CA GLY A 670 -7.57 2.52 -59.50
C GLY A 670 -7.60 1.48 -60.61
N GLU A 671 -6.45 0.87 -60.90
CA GLU A 671 -6.28 -0.03 -62.03
C GLU A 671 -6.95 -1.39 -61.83
N MET A 672 -6.87 -1.95 -60.61
CA MET A 672 -7.51 -3.23 -60.29
C MET A 672 -8.99 -3.11 -59.89
N GLY A 673 -9.52 -1.88 -59.82
CA GLY A 673 -10.93 -1.59 -59.59
C GLY A 673 -11.48 -2.12 -58.25
N GLN A 674 -10.63 -2.40 -57.26
CA GLN A 674 -11.09 -2.87 -55.96
C GLN A 674 -11.78 -1.74 -55.18
N SER A 675 -12.91 -2.07 -54.56
CA SER A 675 -13.61 -1.12 -53.68
C SER A 675 -12.83 -0.85 -52.40
N LEU A 676 -13.09 0.31 -51.77
CA LEU A 676 -12.54 0.65 -50.45
C LEU A 676 -12.73 -0.48 -49.43
N LYS A 677 -13.90 -1.14 -49.44
CA LYS A 677 -14.22 -2.19 -48.48
C LYS A 677 -13.42 -3.48 -48.72
N GLN A 678 -13.18 -3.82 -49.99
CA GLN A 678 -12.33 -4.95 -50.35
C GLN A 678 -10.89 -4.71 -49.92
N VAL A 679 -10.35 -3.52 -50.21
CA VAL A 679 -8.99 -3.15 -49.78
C VAL A 679 -8.87 -3.11 -48.26
N GLU A 680 -9.85 -2.53 -47.54
CA GLU A 680 -9.88 -2.54 -46.07
C GLU A 680 -9.87 -3.98 -45.52
N THR A 681 -10.70 -4.86 -46.09
CA THR A 681 -10.78 -6.26 -45.67
C THR A 681 -9.45 -6.97 -45.91
N MET A 682 -8.87 -6.79 -47.10
CA MET A 682 -7.58 -7.38 -47.46
C MET A 682 -6.49 -6.95 -46.47
N LEU A 683 -6.39 -5.65 -46.18
CA LEU A 683 -5.35 -5.09 -45.31
C LEU A 683 -5.49 -5.53 -43.85
N TYR A 684 -6.71 -5.66 -43.32
CA TYR A 684 -6.93 -6.00 -41.91
C TYR A 684 -7.06 -7.50 -41.62
N ARG A 685 -7.53 -8.30 -42.59
CA ARG A 685 -7.95 -9.69 -42.37
C ARG A 685 -7.25 -10.72 -43.24
N GLU A 686 -6.69 -10.33 -44.39
CA GLU A 686 -6.17 -11.29 -45.40
C GLU A 686 -4.67 -11.07 -45.71
N SER A 687 -4.01 -10.15 -44.99
CA SER A 687 -2.61 -9.79 -45.19
C SER A 687 -1.70 -10.39 -44.09
N GLY A 688 -0.51 -9.84 -43.88
CA GLY A 688 0.37 -10.23 -42.79
C GLY A 688 0.95 -11.63 -42.99
N LEU A 689 1.15 -12.36 -41.88
CA LEU A 689 1.62 -13.75 -41.92
C LEU A 689 0.68 -14.64 -42.74
N LEU A 690 -0.63 -14.46 -42.60
CA LEU A 690 -1.64 -15.18 -43.39
C LEU A 690 -1.50 -14.93 -44.88
N GLY A 691 -1.42 -13.66 -45.28
CA GLY A 691 -1.34 -13.29 -46.69
C GLY A 691 -0.04 -13.76 -47.37
N VAL A 692 1.08 -13.75 -46.64
CA VAL A 692 2.39 -14.16 -47.17
C VAL A 692 2.53 -15.68 -47.20
N SER A 693 2.05 -16.38 -46.15
CA SER A 693 2.07 -17.85 -46.14
C SER A 693 1.04 -18.43 -47.10
N GLY A 694 -0.10 -17.74 -47.26
CA GLY A 694 -1.26 -18.16 -48.06
C GLY A 694 -2.15 -19.19 -47.37
N PHE A 695 -1.87 -19.61 -46.13
CA PHE A 695 -2.67 -20.64 -45.46
C PHE A 695 -2.80 -20.53 -43.94
N GLU A 696 -1.87 -19.86 -43.25
CA GLU A 696 -1.82 -19.84 -41.79
C GLU A 696 -1.33 -18.49 -41.25
N ALA A 697 -1.97 -18.03 -40.17
CA ALA A 697 -1.69 -16.76 -39.50
C ALA A 697 -0.89 -16.95 -38.20
N ASP A 698 -0.98 -18.13 -37.57
CA ASP A 698 -0.29 -18.43 -36.32
C ASP A 698 1.18 -18.76 -36.58
N SER A 699 2.05 -17.89 -36.08
CA SER A 699 3.51 -18.06 -36.09
C SER A 699 4.00 -19.42 -35.57
N ARG A 700 3.31 -20.06 -34.61
CA ARG A 700 3.70 -21.37 -34.05
C ARG A 700 3.55 -22.47 -35.10
N GLU A 701 2.41 -22.48 -35.77
CA GLU A 701 2.11 -23.43 -36.86
C GLU A 701 3.03 -23.18 -38.07
N LEU A 702 3.31 -21.91 -38.39
CA LEU A 702 4.26 -21.56 -39.44
C LEU A 702 5.69 -22.02 -39.11
N MET A 703 6.12 -21.88 -37.85
CA MET A 703 7.44 -22.35 -37.39
C MET A 703 7.59 -23.87 -37.41
N ALA A 704 6.49 -24.61 -37.22
CA ALA A 704 6.46 -26.07 -37.27
C ALA A 704 6.34 -26.61 -38.71
N SER A 705 5.92 -25.78 -39.67
CA SER A 705 5.73 -26.15 -41.06
C SER A 705 7.05 -26.26 -41.83
N THR A 706 7.11 -27.22 -42.75
CA THR A 706 8.24 -27.40 -43.69
C THR A 706 8.02 -26.70 -45.03
N ARG A 707 6.87 -26.03 -45.20
CA ARG A 707 6.52 -25.32 -46.43
C ARG A 707 7.41 -24.08 -46.63
N PRO A 708 7.97 -23.86 -47.83
CA PRO A 708 8.79 -22.68 -48.11
C PRO A 708 8.09 -21.35 -47.80
N GLU A 709 6.78 -21.25 -48.06
CA GLU A 709 5.97 -20.05 -47.82
C GLU A 709 5.85 -19.71 -46.33
N ALA A 710 5.91 -20.73 -45.45
CA ALA A 710 5.91 -20.53 -44.01
C ALA A 710 7.23 -19.92 -43.53
N ALA A 711 8.36 -20.42 -44.05
CA ALA A 711 9.68 -19.85 -43.77
C ALA A 711 9.77 -18.40 -44.30
N GLU A 712 9.27 -18.14 -45.51
CA GLU A 712 9.22 -16.81 -46.10
C GLU A 712 8.41 -15.83 -45.23
N ALA A 713 7.22 -16.23 -44.77
CA ALA A 713 6.39 -15.40 -43.90
C ALA A 713 7.10 -15.03 -42.59
N ILE A 714 7.75 -15.99 -41.92
CA ILE A 714 8.49 -15.72 -40.68
C ILE A 714 9.74 -14.88 -40.94
N ASP A 715 10.47 -15.14 -42.01
CA ASP A 715 11.68 -14.38 -42.34
C ASP A 715 11.36 -12.93 -42.67
N LEU A 716 10.27 -12.68 -43.40
CA LEU A 716 9.77 -11.33 -43.67
C LEU A 716 9.34 -10.65 -42.36
N PHE A 717 8.62 -11.34 -41.49
CA PHE A 717 8.22 -10.80 -40.18
C PHE A 717 9.43 -10.40 -39.34
N CYS A 718 10.42 -11.30 -39.20
CA CYS A 718 11.66 -11.02 -38.45
C CYS A 718 12.49 -9.90 -39.09
N LEU A 719 12.53 -9.82 -40.43
CA LEU A 719 13.18 -8.75 -41.17
C LEU A 719 12.53 -7.38 -40.87
N ARG A 720 11.20 -7.31 -40.88
CA ARG A 720 10.46 -6.06 -40.60
C ARG A 720 10.59 -5.64 -39.13
N ILE A 721 10.59 -6.58 -38.18
CA ILE A 721 10.91 -6.30 -36.77
C ILE A 721 12.30 -5.66 -36.67
N ALA A 722 13.33 -6.30 -37.22
CA ALA A 722 14.70 -5.78 -37.15
C ALA A 722 14.83 -4.39 -37.82
N GLY A 723 14.15 -4.17 -38.95
CA GLY A 723 14.08 -2.87 -39.61
C GLY A 723 13.45 -1.79 -38.73
N GLU A 724 12.33 -2.07 -38.07
CA GLU A 724 11.69 -1.13 -37.16
C GLU A 724 12.54 -0.87 -35.90
N VAL A 725 13.27 -1.86 -35.38
CA VAL A 725 14.23 -1.64 -34.29
C VAL A 725 15.29 -0.61 -34.71
N ALA A 726 15.87 -0.76 -35.90
CA ALA A 726 16.88 0.17 -36.41
C ALA A 726 16.30 1.59 -36.64
N ARG A 727 15.07 1.68 -37.17
CA ARG A 727 14.38 2.97 -37.35
C ARG A 727 14.12 3.66 -36.01
N LEU A 728 13.61 2.95 -35.02
CA LEU A 728 13.33 3.46 -33.68
C LEU A 728 14.61 3.83 -32.92
N ALA A 729 15.69 3.04 -33.07
CA ALA A 729 17.00 3.38 -32.55
C ALA A 729 17.53 4.70 -33.15
N THR A 730 17.26 4.95 -34.44
CA THR A 730 17.61 6.22 -35.10
C THR A 730 16.89 7.41 -34.45
N SER A 731 15.60 7.27 -34.12
CA SER A 731 14.83 8.31 -33.43
C SER A 731 15.38 8.68 -32.04
N MET A 732 16.11 7.76 -31.39
CA MET A 732 16.79 8.00 -30.10
C MET A 732 18.29 8.29 -30.23
N GLY A 733 18.87 8.19 -31.43
CA GLY A 733 20.31 8.30 -31.67
C GLY A 733 21.12 7.14 -31.05
N GLY A 734 20.58 5.92 -31.05
CA GLY A 734 21.22 4.71 -30.53
C GLY A 734 20.22 3.75 -29.87
N ILE A 735 20.72 2.60 -29.43
CA ILE A 735 19.96 1.59 -28.70
C ILE A 735 20.86 0.94 -27.65
N ASP A 736 20.36 0.83 -26.42
CA ASP A 736 21.03 0.18 -25.29
C ASP A 736 20.38 -1.18 -24.98
N ALA A 737 19.07 -1.31 -25.22
CA ALA A 737 18.35 -2.56 -25.01
C ALA A 737 17.18 -2.78 -25.99
N LEU A 738 16.90 -4.05 -26.27
CA LEU A 738 15.71 -4.53 -26.96
C LEU A 738 14.93 -5.46 -26.02
N VAL A 739 13.67 -5.13 -25.73
CA VAL A 739 12.77 -5.94 -24.92
C VAL A 739 11.79 -6.68 -25.82
N PHE A 740 11.63 -7.99 -25.62
CA PHE A 740 10.56 -8.79 -26.21
C PHE A 740 9.46 -9.02 -25.17
N THR A 741 8.21 -8.79 -25.57
CA THR A 741 7.01 -8.98 -24.72
C THR A 741 5.83 -9.48 -25.57
N ALA A 742 4.73 -9.84 -24.91
CA ALA A 742 3.50 -10.40 -25.47
C ALA A 742 3.70 -11.82 -26.02
N GLY A 743 2.62 -12.45 -26.49
CA GLY A 743 2.57 -13.90 -26.71
C GLY A 743 3.70 -14.48 -27.58
N ILE A 744 4.07 -13.82 -28.68
CA ILE A 744 5.18 -14.25 -29.54
C ILE A 744 6.53 -13.88 -28.89
N GLY A 745 6.66 -12.66 -28.39
CA GLY A 745 7.91 -12.16 -27.81
C GLY A 745 8.36 -12.94 -26.58
N GLU A 746 7.42 -13.38 -25.75
CA GLU A 746 7.67 -14.13 -24.52
C GLU A 746 7.94 -15.61 -24.79
N HIS A 747 7.21 -16.24 -25.71
CA HIS A 747 7.16 -17.70 -25.81
C HIS A 747 7.83 -18.31 -27.05
N GLN A 748 8.35 -17.51 -28.00
CA GLN A 748 8.94 -18.03 -29.23
C GLN A 748 10.44 -17.69 -29.36
N PRO A 749 11.34 -18.49 -28.72
CA PRO A 749 12.79 -18.26 -28.77
C PRO A 749 13.36 -18.24 -30.19
N GLY A 750 12.78 -19.02 -31.11
CA GLY A 750 13.19 -19.04 -32.52
C GLY A 750 13.01 -17.70 -33.24
N ILE A 751 11.91 -16.98 -32.97
CA ILE A 751 11.68 -15.64 -33.53
C ILE A 751 12.66 -14.63 -32.92
N ARG A 752 12.87 -14.66 -31.59
CA ARG A 752 13.85 -13.80 -30.92
C ARG A 752 15.26 -14.00 -31.49
N ALA A 753 15.66 -15.25 -31.72
CA ALA A 753 16.96 -15.58 -32.30
C ALA A 753 17.12 -15.02 -33.74
N ARG A 754 16.10 -15.18 -34.59
CA ARG A 754 16.12 -14.63 -35.97
C ARG A 754 16.18 -13.10 -35.99
N VAL A 755 15.45 -12.44 -35.10
CA VAL A 755 15.53 -10.97 -34.95
C VAL A 755 16.91 -10.54 -34.44
N ALA A 756 17.43 -11.17 -33.40
CA ALA A 756 18.74 -10.85 -32.82
C ALA A 756 19.88 -11.03 -33.84
N ALA A 757 19.85 -12.12 -34.62
CA ALA A 757 20.83 -12.37 -35.68
C ALA A 757 20.87 -11.23 -36.72
N ARG A 758 19.71 -10.71 -37.12
CA ARG A 758 19.61 -9.57 -38.05
C ARG A 758 20.13 -8.26 -37.46
N LEU A 759 20.11 -8.13 -36.14
CA LEU A 759 20.61 -6.95 -35.40
C LEU A 759 22.05 -7.13 -34.92
N GLY A 760 22.74 -8.20 -35.29
CA GLY A 760 24.13 -8.46 -34.87
C GLY A 760 25.10 -7.33 -35.25
N TRP A 761 24.86 -6.64 -36.37
CA TRP A 761 25.67 -5.48 -36.78
C TRP A 761 25.51 -4.26 -35.85
N LEU A 762 24.41 -4.16 -35.10
CA LEU A 762 24.22 -3.19 -34.00
C LEU A 762 24.86 -3.65 -32.69
N GLY A 763 25.46 -4.84 -32.66
CA GLY A 763 26.07 -5.42 -31.47
C GLY A 763 25.10 -6.18 -30.56
N ALA A 764 23.98 -6.66 -31.10
CA ALA A 764 23.10 -7.59 -30.40
C ALA A 764 23.67 -9.03 -30.49
N GLU A 765 24.05 -9.60 -29.34
CA GLU A 765 24.54 -10.97 -29.23
C GLU A 765 23.64 -11.76 -28.28
N LEU A 766 22.92 -12.73 -28.83
CA LEU A 766 22.03 -13.62 -28.10
C LEU A 766 22.82 -14.72 -27.39
N ASP A 767 22.44 -15.01 -26.15
CA ASP A 767 22.81 -16.23 -25.44
C ASP A 767 21.75 -17.32 -25.74
N PRO A 768 22.09 -18.40 -26.48
CA PRO A 768 21.13 -19.42 -26.88
C PRO A 768 20.46 -20.14 -25.70
N ASP A 769 21.23 -20.45 -24.65
CA ASP A 769 20.74 -21.21 -23.50
C ASP A 769 19.80 -20.34 -22.67
N ALA A 770 20.18 -19.08 -22.43
CA ALA A 770 19.33 -18.12 -21.73
C ALA A 770 18.04 -17.83 -22.52
N ASN A 771 18.14 -17.74 -23.86
CA ASN A 771 17.00 -17.52 -24.75
C ASN A 771 16.01 -18.68 -24.73
N GLU A 772 16.50 -19.92 -24.80
CA GLU A 772 15.66 -21.12 -24.77
C GLU A 772 14.98 -21.28 -23.40
N ALA A 773 15.69 -20.98 -22.31
CA ALA A 773 15.15 -20.99 -20.95
C ALA A 773 14.12 -19.87 -20.68
N GLY A 774 13.94 -18.91 -21.60
CA GLY A 774 13.06 -17.76 -21.39
C GLY A 774 13.53 -16.84 -20.26
N SER A 775 14.84 -16.75 -20.04
CA SER A 775 15.42 -15.92 -18.99
C SER A 775 15.09 -14.44 -19.22
N ARG A 776 15.04 -13.65 -18.12
CA ARG A 776 14.77 -12.21 -18.23
C ARG A 776 15.78 -11.47 -19.11
N ARG A 777 17.06 -11.84 -19.01
CA ARG A 777 18.12 -11.38 -19.92
C ARG A 777 18.54 -12.56 -20.79
N ILE A 778 18.55 -12.34 -22.10
CA ILE A 778 18.86 -13.36 -23.12
C ILE A 778 20.05 -12.94 -24.00
N SER A 779 20.73 -11.84 -23.67
CA SER A 779 21.97 -11.46 -24.34
C SER A 779 23.20 -11.91 -23.55
N THR A 780 24.28 -12.19 -24.28
CA THR A 780 25.59 -12.50 -23.68
C THR A 780 26.12 -11.32 -22.85
N ALA A 781 27.18 -11.55 -22.07
CA ALA A 781 27.90 -10.49 -21.38
C ALA A 781 28.65 -9.54 -22.34
N ALA A 782 29.02 -10.02 -23.54
CA ALA A 782 29.74 -9.25 -24.56
C ALA A 782 28.82 -8.39 -25.44
N SER A 783 27.52 -8.69 -25.47
CA SER A 783 26.52 -7.95 -26.23
C SER A 783 26.53 -6.46 -25.86
N ARG A 784 26.63 -5.60 -26.88
CA ARG A 784 26.50 -4.14 -26.73
C ARG A 784 25.06 -3.70 -26.52
N VAL A 785 24.11 -4.44 -27.10
CA VAL A 785 22.66 -4.23 -26.90
C VAL A 785 22.14 -5.30 -25.96
N GLN A 786 21.55 -4.92 -24.84
CA GLN A 786 20.92 -5.89 -23.94
C GLN A 786 19.66 -6.45 -24.58
N LEU A 787 19.49 -7.77 -24.58
CA LEU A 787 18.28 -8.42 -25.05
C LEU A 787 17.51 -8.94 -23.83
N LEU A 788 16.25 -8.54 -23.69
CA LEU A 788 15.44 -8.84 -22.52
C LEU A 788 14.11 -9.50 -22.92
N VAL A 789 13.62 -10.39 -22.09
CA VAL A 789 12.23 -10.89 -22.13
C VAL A 789 11.53 -10.43 -20.87
N ILE A 790 10.49 -9.62 -21.04
CA ILE A 790 9.70 -9.07 -19.94
C ILE A 790 8.24 -9.32 -20.29
N PRO A 791 7.51 -10.15 -19.52
CA PRO A 791 6.08 -10.33 -19.73
C PRO A 791 5.31 -9.03 -19.56
N THR A 792 4.24 -8.83 -20.34
CA THR A 792 3.34 -7.68 -20.14
C THR A 792 2.13 -8.07 -19.30
N ASP A 793 1.61 -7.13 -18.53
CA ASP A 793 0.37 -7.28 -17.76
C ASP A 793 -0.43 -5.98 -17.88
N GLU A 794 -1.20 -5.86 -18.98
CA GLU A 794 -1.99 -4.67 -19.29
C GLU A 794 -3.12 -4.48 -18.28
N GLU A 795 -3.71 -5.59 -17.84
CA GLU A 795 -4.80 -5.65 -16.87
C GLU A 795 -4.39 -5.06 -15.52
N SER A 796 -3.15 -5.31 -15.07
CA SER A 796 -2.63 -4.69 -13.84
C SER A 796 -2.54 -3.16 -13.94
N ILE A 797 -2.17 -2.61 -15.10
CA ILE A 797 -2.14 -1.17 -15.33
C ILE A 797 -3.56 -0.61 -15.29
N ILE A 798 -4.49 -1.25 -15.99
CA ILE A 798 -5.90 -0.85 -15.99
C ILE A 798 -6.49 -0.88 -14.58
N ALA A 799 -6.21 -1.93 -13.80
CA ALA A 799 -6.68 -2.04 -12.42
C ALA A 799 -6.07 -0.96 -11.50
N GLN A 800 -4.78 -0.67 -11.64
CA GLN A 800 -4.10 0.39 -10.87
C GLN A 800 -4.66 1.77 -11.22
N GLU A 801 -4.86 2.05 -12.52
CA GLU A 801 -5.47 3.28 -13.00
C GLU A 801 -6.92 3.41 -12.50
N ALA A 802 -7.69 2.33 -12.52
CA ALA A 802 -9.07 2.31 -12.03
C ALA A 802 -9.19 2.64 -10.54
N VAL A 803 -8.36 2.00 -9.69
CA VAL A 803 -8.33 2.25 -8.24
C VAL A 803 -7.84 3.67 -7.94
N SER A 804 -6.88 4.18 -8.70
CA SER A 804 -6.35 5.54 -8.50
C SER A 804 -7.39 6.61 -8.83
N GLU A 805 -8.14 6.44 -9.91
CA GLU A 805 -9.24 7.35 -10.30
C GLU A 805 -10.43 7.28 -9.34
N GLU A 806 -10.70 6.13 -8.72
CA GLU A 806 -11.70 5.99 -7.66
C GLU A 806 -11.29 6.78 -6.40
N ALA A 807 -10.04 6.62 -5.96
CA ALA A 807 -9.52 7.23 -4.73
C ALA A 807 -9.36 8.77 -4.81
N ALA A 808 -9.31 9.33 -6.02
CA ALA A 808 -9.21 10.77 -6.27
C ALA A 808 -10.54 11.53 -6.04
N THR A 809 -11.65 10.82 -5.82
CA THR A 809 -12.95 11.37 -5.40
C THR A 809 -13.24 11.13 -3.93
#